data_AF-A0A518HI18-F1
#
_entry.id   AF-A0A518HI18-F1
#
_cell.length_a   1.000
_cell.length_b   1.000
_cell.length_c   1.000
_cell.angle_alpha   90.00
_cell.angle_beta   90.00
_cell.angle_gamma   90.00
#
_symmetry.space_group_name_H-M   'P 1'
#
loop_
_entity.id
_entity.type
_entity.pdbx_description
1 polymer ?
#
loop_
_entity_poly.entity_id
_entity_poly.type
_entity_poly.pdbx_seq_one_letter_code
_entity_poly.pdbx_strand_id
1 'polypeptide(L)'
;MFGRAPTAATHTAPARTPPARAALAQLSIVALSVFAVPGGVAAQSPTPATAQQPTPSLTPDSVADYQTLQQAHQNIDADQLHPANVSFDPGWWQPLVSQPIRPEDPSAGLTLDDTLIRALDHSKQIQVFRDLPLIRETAIIEADAAFDWTAFTEARWDDTTDPIGNSLTAGGDVQFFEDHRLSARAGLRRRTRSGADLELYQRLGFQDNNSQFFVPDPQGTARLNLSFTQPLMRGRGSQYNESLVLLAQIDKNVAEDEVQRQLQSHLLEVARSYWALFLERAVLYQKINSYIRGKDVFDRLNQRREVDARLTQIISAEATLKSRASQLVRARAAVKNAESRLRSLVNDPTLYDVEIIPIDLPVFESLPVELDQSINIAFQKRPELNQAIKNIKAASVRLQMAKHELLPVLDLVTNFYLSGLEGEGQAFDAWANQFDTGRPSYGFGLEYEFPIQNRAANARQRRRQLEIRQLRNQYATTLETVRFEVEVAARECMTSQTELSTKQQAMQARAAQLDALTKRWQQLPGEDVTASLALENLLIAQDALAGAEYEYLQSQLTFKLSIFNLKRATGTLMESRPIEVCPTDVPAEPGAQTDHPERHAGKPQPQADQPPSYISELPPADPPASTIRQDNSNAVDDKQPWYRISGMR
;
A
#
# COMPACT_ATOMS: atom_id res chain seq x y z
N MET A 1 -43.00 3.03 53.00
CA MET A 1 -44.42 2.69 53.25
C MET A 1 -45.22 3.10 52.03
N PHE A 2 -46.09 2.22 51.51
CA PHE A 2 -47.15 2.41 50.48
C PHE A 2 -46.91 3.37 49.29
N GLY A 3 -47.06 2.99 48.02
CA GLY A 3 -47.43 1.71 47.41
C GLY A 3 -48.15 1.89 46.05
N ARG A 4 -48.14 0.84 45.22
CA ARG A 4 -48.92 0.61 43.98
C ARG A 4 -48.61 1.44 42.71
N ALA A 5 -48.22 0.69 41.66
CA ALA A 5 -48.53 0.99 40.25
C ALA A 5 -50.03 0.69 39.94
N PRO A 6 -50.56 0.92 38.71
CA PRO A 6 -50.40 -0.13 37.69
C PRO A 6 -50.42 0.34 36.20
N THR A 7 -50.13 -0.62 35.30
CA THR A 7 -50.65 -0.86 33.92
C THR A 7 -51.19 0.30 33.06
N ALA A 8 -50.88 0.54 31.78
CA ALA A 8 -50.51 -0.26 30.59
C ALA A 8 -51.54 -0.09 29.45
N ALA A 9 -51.02 0.04 28.23
CA ALA A 9 -51.63 -0.31 26.93
C ALA A 9 -52.75 0.53 26.27
N THR A 10 -52.50 0.77 24.97
CA THR A 10 -53.42 0.75 23.79
C THR A 10 -54.24 1.96 23.31
N HIS A 11 -54.16 2.12 21.97
CA HIS A 11 -55.05 2.78 21.00
C HIS A 11 -55.38 4.28 21.10
N THR A 12 -54.93 5.06 20.11
CA THR A 12 -55.76 5.55 18.98
C THR A 12 -54.97 6.40 17.97
N ALA A 13 -55.46 6.48 16.74
CA ALA A 13 -55.13 7.47 15.69
C ALA A 13 -56.45 8.14 15.24
N PRO A 14 -56.52 9.14 14.33
CA PRO A 14 -55.47 9.87 13.62
C PRO A 14 -55.67 11.43 13.61
N ALA A 15 -54.90 12.14 12.76
CA ALA A 15 -55.28 13.33 11.95
C ALA A 15 -54.53 14.69 12.15
N ARG A 16 -54.12 15.26 10.99
CA ARG A 16 -53.99 16.70 10.62
C ARG A 16 -52.94 17.63 11.31
N THR A 17 -51.81 17.77 10.60
CA THR A 17 -51.06 19.00 10.17
C THR A 17 -51.63 20.41 10.46
N PRO A 18 -50.84 21.52 10.35
CA PRO A 18 -49.37 21.72 10.29
C PRO A 18 -48.96 22.82 11.34
N PRO A 19 -48.12 23.89 11.14
CA PRO A 19 -46.99 24.19 10.23
C PRO A 19 -45.72 24.83 10.89
N ALA A 20 -44.62 24.96 10.12
CA ALA A 20 -43.89 26.21 9.81
C ALA A 20 -42.33 26.15 9.75
N ARG A 21 -41.78 26.42 8.55
CA ARG A 21 -40.48 27.10 8.23
C ARG A 21 -39.14 26.38 8.54
N ALA A 22 -38.09 26.45 7.71
CA ALA A 22 -37.88 27.10 6.39
C ALA A 22 -36.65 26.53 5.61
N ALA A 23 -36.51 26.96 4.33
CA ALA A 23 -35.34 26.85 3.41
C ALA A 23 -34.97 25.43 2.90
N LEU A 24 -34.50 25.16 1.68
CA LEU A 24 -34.32 25.84 0.36
C LEU A 24 -34.08 24.68 -0.67
N ALA A 25 -34.32 24.74 -2.00
CA ALA A 25 -34.90 25.69 -2.95
C ALA A 25 -35.41 24.92 -4.20
N GLN A 26 -36.10 25.57 -5.16
CA GLN A 26 -36.44 24.99 -6.48
C GLN A 26 -36.49 26.05 -7.60
N LEU A 27 -36.20 25.62 -8.84
CA LEU A 27 -36.21 26.44 -10.07
C LEU A 27 -37.56 26.33 -10.80
N SER A 28 -38.00 27.42 -11.43
CA SER A 28 -39.39 27.61 -11.88
C SER A 28 -39.64 27.20 -13.34
N ILE A 29 -40.85 26.67 -13.60
CA ILE A 29 -41.49 26.64 -14.92
C ILE A 29 -42.76 27.48 -14.83
N VAL A 30 -42.95 28.42 -15.75
CA VAL A 30 -44.25 29.09 -15.98
C VAL A 30 -44.46 29.26 -17.49
N ALA A 31 -45.65 28.93 -17.94
CA ALA A 31 -46.19 29.22 -19.28
C ALA A 31 -47.43 30.11 -19.16
N LEU A 32 -47.89 30.74 -20.24
CA LEU A 32 -49.30 30.97 -20.65
C LEU A 32 -49.28 31.75 -21.99
N SER A 33 -49.77 31.18 -23.12
CA SER A 33 -51.15 31.29 -23.71
C SER A 33 -51.41 32.61 -24.47
N VAL A 34 -52.06 32.69 -25.64
CA VAL A 34 -53.42 32.21 -26.03
C VAL A 34 -53.60 32.11 -27.58
N PHE A 35 -54.43 31.16 -28.06
CA PHE A 35 -55.24 30.97 -29.31
C PHE A 35 -55.22 32.03 -30.48
N ALA A 36 -55.54 31.73 -31.77
CA ALA A 36 -56.36 30.65 -32.39
C ALA A 36 -55.96 30.25 -33.86
N VAL A 37 -56.74 29.35 -34.47
CA VAL A 37 -56.60 28.51 -35.70
C VAL A 37 -57.58 29.01 -36.83
N PRO A 38 -57.63 28.60 -38.15
CA PRO A 38 -56.95 27.51 -38.94
C PRO A 38 -56.35 27.85 -40.34
N GLY A 39 -55.58 26.89 -40.91
CA GLY A 39 -56.00 26.22 -42.17
C GLY A 39 -55.36 26.54 -43.54
N GLY A 40 -54.33 25.77 -43.92
CA GLY A 40 -54.30 25.07 -45.23
C GLY A 40 -53.70 25.71 -46.50
N VAL A 41 -53.23 24.80 -47.38
CA VAL A 41 -52.99 24.93 -48.84
C VAL A 41 -51.61 25.42 -49.34
N ALA A 42 -50.99 24.52 -50.12
CA ALA A 42 -49.97 24.67 -51.18
C ALA A 42 -48.89 25.77 -51.09
N ALA A 43 -47.63 25.32 -50.97
CA ALA A 43 -46.48 26.12 -51.38
C ALA A 43 -46.44 26.26 -52.93
N GLN A 44 -46.43 27.49 -53.41
CA GLN A 44 -45.83 27.86 -54.69
C GLN A 44 -44.60 28.71 -54.40
N SER A 45 -43.46 28.34 -54.99
CA SER A 45 -42.24 29.14 -54.94
C SER A 45 -42.46 30.48 -55.64
N PRO A 46 -41.83 31.55 -55.14
CA PRO A 46 -40.92 32.27 -56.04
C PRO A 46 -39.50 32.42 -55.49
N THR A 47 -38.60 32.72 -56.42
CA THR A 47 -37.14 32.80 -56.32
C THR A 47 -36.62 33.91 -55.38
N PRO A 48 -35.34 33.85 -54.96
CA PRO A 48 -34.84 34.61 -53.83
C PRO A 48 -34.53 36.07 -54.15
N ALA A 49 -34.79 36.96 -53.18
CA ALA A 49 -34.22 38.30 -53.14
C ALA A 49 -32.97 38.30 -52.25
N THR A 50 -31.84 38.73 -52.81
CA THR A 50 -30.52 38.70 -52.17
C THR A 50 -30.45 39.60 -50.94
N ALA A 51 -30.25 39.01 -49.77
CA ALA A 51 -29.81 39.70 -48.56
C ALA A 51 -28.50 39.08 -48.08
N GLN A 52 -27.37 39.70 -48.44
CA GLN A 52 -26.05 39.29 -47.96
C GLN A 52 -25.94 39.63 -46.46
N GLN A 53 -26.04 38.61 -45.60
CA GLN A 53 -25.43 38.70 -44.28
C GLN A 53 -23.91 38.60 -44.44
N PRO A 54 -23.11 39.54 -43.91
CA PRO A 54 -21.66 39.40 -43.93
C PRO A 54 -21.25 38.31 -42.94
N THR A 55 -21.03 37.10 -43.46
CA THR A 55 -20.34 36.04 -42.71
C THR A 55 -18.90 36.50 -42.44
N PRO A 56 -18.41 36.47 -41.20
CA PRO A 56 -17.01 36.76 -40.93
C PRO A 56 -16.15 35.61 -41.48
N SER A 57 -15.63 35.78 -42.69
CA SER A 57 -14.65 34.87 -43.29
C SER A 57 -13.30 35.05 -42.61
N LEU A 58 -13.14 34.41 -41.44
CA LEU A 58 -11.83 34.07 -40.92
C LEU A 58 -11.32 32.87 -41.72
N THR A 59 -10.71 33.14 -42.88
CA THR A 59 -9.76 32.22 -43.52
C THR A 59 -8.41 32.42 -42.84
N PRO A 60 -7.92 31.48 -42.02
CA PRO A 60 -6.59 31.58 -41.47
C PRO A 60 -5.59 31.10 -42.54
N ASP A 61 -5.05 32.03 -43.33
CA ASP A 61 -3.99 31.78 -44.32
C ASP A 61 -2.67 31.23 -43.69
N SER A 62 -2.67 30.98 -42.37
CA SER A 62 -1.57 30.43 -41.58
C SER A 62 -1.75 28.96 -41.15
N VAL A 63 -2.88 28.31 -41.46
CA VAL A 63 -3.13 26.90 -41.09
C VAL A 63 -3.04 26.03 -42.34
N ALA A 64 -2.08 25.09 -42.35
CA ALA A 64 -1.94 24.11 -43.42
C ALA A 64 -3.20 23.25 -43.55
N ASP A 65 -3.52 22.81 -44.77
CA ASP A 65 -4.71 22.01 -45.00
C ASP A 65 -4.61 20.62 -44.35
N TYR A 66 -5.76 19.96 -44.18
CA TYR A 66 -5.82 18.68 -43.49
C TYR A 66 -4.98 17.59 -44.17
N GLN A 67 -4.80 17.65 -45.50
CA GLN A 67 -3.98 16.69 -46.25
C GLN A 67 -2.48 16.90 -45.98
N THR A 68 -2.03 18.15 -45.97
CA THR A 68 -0.65 18.53 -45.61
C THR A 68 -0.34 18.16 -44.16
N LEU A 69 -1.29 18.35 -43.24
CA LEU A 69 -1.14 17.94 -41.84
C LEU A 69 -1.05 16.40 -41.69
N GLN A 70 -1.85 15.64 -42.44
CA GLN A 70 -1.79 14.18 -42.46
C GLN A 70 -0.47 13.65 -43.08
N GLN A 71 -0.01 14.26 -44.18
CA GLN A 71 1.27 13.92 -44.79
C GLN A 71 2.45 14.25 -43.86
N ALA A 72 2.42 15.39 -43.17
CA ALA A 72 3.43 15.75 -42.19
C ALA A 72 3.51 14.74 -41.04
N HIS A 73 2.37 14.29 -40.52
CA HIS A 73 2.33 13.24 -39.48
C HIS A 73 2.97 11.93 -39.97
N GLN A 74 2.61 11.46 -41.16
CA GLN A 74 3.16 10.21 -41.73
C GLN A 74 4.67 10.30 -42.02
N ASN A 75 5.15 11.46 -42.49
CA ASN A 75 6.57 11.66 -42.79
C ASN A 75 7.42 11.73 -41.51
N ILE A 76 6.89 12.32 -40.43
CA ILE A 76 7.56 12.35 -39.12
C ILE A 76 7.77 10.92 -38.59
N ASP A 77 6.76 10.06 -38.69
CA ASP A 77 6.89 8.65 -38.26
C ASP A 77 7.89 7.85 -39.13
N ALA A 78 8.02 8.19 -40.41
CA ALA A 78 8.93 7.53 -41.34
C ALA A 78 10.41 7.95 -41.18
N ASP A 79 10.68 9.26 -41.01
CA ASP A 79 12.03 9.79 -40.77
C ASP A 79 12.57 9.43 -39.37
N GLN A 80 11.69 9.04 -38.44
CA GLN A 80 12.03 8.64 -37.07
C GLN A 80 12.33 7.13 -36.91
N LEU A 81 12.30 6.34 -37.99
CA LEU A 81 12.63 4.91 -37.94
C LEU A 81 14.05 4.70 -37.38
N HIS A 82 14.10 3.92 -36.29
CA HIS A 82 15.23 3.65 -35.41
C HIS A 82 16.60 3.91 -36.05
N PRO A 83 17.26 5.04 -35.72
CA PRO A 83 18.59 5.32 -36.23
C PRO A 83 19.58 4.41 -35.48
N ALA A 84 19.78 3.21 -36.02
CA ALA A 84 20.35 2.03 -35.36
C ALA A 84 21.85 2.15 -34.95
N ASN A 85 22.44 3.35 -35.06
CA ASN A 85 23.81 3.68 -34.67
C ASN A 85 23.96 5.17 -34.27
N VAL A 86 23.01 5.75 -33.52
CA VAL A 86 23.21 7.11 -32.95
C VAL A 86 24.17 7.04 -31.76
N SER A 87 25.36 7.61 -31.95
CA SER A 87 26.20 8.01 -30.83
C SER A 87 25.56 9.22 -30.14
N PHE A 88 24.95 8.98 -28.99
CA PHE A 88 24.38 10.03 -28.15
C PHE A 88 25.52 10.85 -27.51
N ASP A 89 25.40 12.17 -27.56
CA ASP A 89 26.33 13.09 -26.94
C ASP A 89 26.11 13.09 -25.41
N PRO A 90 27.11 12.76 -24.56
CA PRO A 90 26.95 12.89 -23.11
C PRO A 90 26.65 14.33 -22.67
N GLY A 91 26.99 15.33 -23.50
CA GLY A 91 26.85 16.73 -23.17
C GLY A 91 28.03 17.23 -22.34
N TRP A 92 28.44 18.48 -22.59
CA TRP A 92 29.65 19.07 -21.99
C TRP A 92 29.59 19.19 -20.46
N TRP A 93 28.40 19.12 -19.85
CA TRP A 93 28.20 19.17 -18.40
C TRP A 93 28.52 17.84 -17.70
N GLN A 94 28.43 16.69 -18.39
CA GLN A 94 28.47 15.38 -17.75
C GLN A 94 29.77 15.11 -16.95
N PRO A 95 30.99 15.48 -17.42
CA PRO A 95 32.22 15.35 -16.62
C PRO A 95 32.29 16.27 -15.40
N LEU A 96 31.43 17.29 -15.33
CA LEU A 96 31.36 18.25 -14.22
C LEU A 96 30.38 17.79 -13.13
N VAL A 97 29.31 17.06 -13.48
CA VAL A 97 28.29 16.57 -12.53
C VAL A 97 28.91 15.73 -11.42
N SER A 98 29.91 14.91 -11.75
CA SER A 98 30.65 14.04 -10.84
C SER A 98 31.77 14.74 -10.06
N GLN A 99 31.96 16.05 -10.22
CA GLN A 99 32.91 16.84 -9.41
C GLN A 99 32.21 17.43 -8.18
N PRO A 100 32.91 17.58 -7.04
CA PRO A 100 32.35 18.24 -5.86
C PRO A 100 32.05 19.72 -6.14
N ILE A 101 30.83 20.17 -5.81
CA ILE A 101 30.42 21.58 -5.93
C ILE A 101 30.94 22.39 -4.73
N ARG A 102 31.05 21.74 -3.57
CA ARG A 102 31.50 22.33 -2.29
C ARG A 102 32.76 21.60 -1.81
N PRO A 103 33.96 22.02 -2.24
CA PRO A 103 35.20 21.30 -1.92
C PRO A 103 35.62 21.35 -0.44
N GLU A 104 34.94 22.15 0.40
CA GLU A 104 35.15 22.21 1.85
C GLU A 104 34.17 21.31 2.63
N ASP A 105 33.08 20.86 2.00
CA ASP A 105 32.17 19.87 2.59
C ASP A 105 32.70 18.45 2.28
N PRO A 106 32.56 17.47 3.20
CA PRO A 106 32.84 16.07 2.85
C PRO A 106 31.88 15.61 1.74
N SER A 107 32.36 14.76 0.83
CA SER A 107 31.58 14.29 -0.32
C SER A 107 31.48 12.76 -0.39
N ALA A 108 30.28 12.24 -0.64
CA ALA A 108 30.02 10.83 -0.93
C ALA A 108 29.62 10.68 -2.40
N GLY A 109 30.47 9.98 -3.16
CA GLY A 109 30.11 9.50 -4.49
C GLY A 109 29.24 8.25 -4.39
N LEU A 110 28.08 8.26 -5.04
CA LEU A 110 27.12 7.15 -5.07
C LEU A 110 26.81 6.75 -6.51
N THR A 111 26.69 5.44 -6.74
CA THR A 111 26.02 4.88 -7.93
C THR A 111 24.55 4.64 -7.61
N LEU A 112 23.71 4.51 -8.64
CA LEU A 112 22.30 4.18 -8.47
C LEU A 112 22.15 2.86 -7.70
N ASP A 113 22.90 1.83 -8.08
CA ASP A 113 22.84 0.52 -7.41
C ASP A 113 23.25 0.61 -5.92
N ASP A 114 24.28 1.39 -5.57
CA ASP A 114 24.64 1.65 -4.18
C ASP A 114 23.52 2.40 -3.44
N THR A 115 22.86 3.39 -4.07
CA THR A 115 21.70 4.06 -3.43
C THR A 115 20.50 3.14 -3.22
N LEU A 116 20.27 2.17 -4.11
CA LEU A 116 19.19 1.18 -3.98
C LEU A 116 19.51 0.15 -2.89
N ILE A 117 20.76 -0.30 -2.78
CA ILE A 117 21.22 -1.20 -1.70
C ILE A 117 21.13 -0.49 -0.35
N ARG A 118 21.68 0.72 -0.22
CA ARG A 118 21.56 1.53 1.02
C ARG A 118 20.10 1.79 1.40
N ALA A 119 19.21 1.99 0.42
CA ALA A 119 17.78 2.12 0.70
C ALA A 119 17.19 0.80 1.25
N LEU A 120 17.53 -0.36 0.68
CA LEU A 120 17.09 -1.67 1.17
C LEU A 120 17.48 -1.95 2.62
N ASP A 121 18.67 -1.51 3.03
CA ASP A 121 19.20 -1.73 4.38
C ASP A 121 18.74 -0.67 5.39
N HIS A 122 18.82 0.63 5.03
CA HIS A 122 18.62 1.74 5.97
C HIS A 122 17.23 2.38 5.92
N SER A 123 16.48 2.26 4.81
CA SER A 123 15.23 3.01 4.64
C SER A 123 14.17 2.58 5.65
N LYS A 124 13.67 3.55 6.43
CA LYS A 124 12.64 3.30 7.44
C LYS A 124 11.32 2.88 6.83
N GLN A 125 11.06 3.34 5.61
CA GLN A 125 9.89 2.94 4.84
C GLN A 125 9.94 1.45 4.46
N ILE A 126 11.12 0.93 4.07
CA ILE A 126 11.31 -0.50 3.75
C ILE A 126 11.27 -1.36 5.02
N GLN A 127 11.80 -0.88 6.15
CA GLN A 127 11.68 -1.59 7.44
C GLN A 127 10.20 -1.79 7.83
N VAL A 128 9.35 -0.75 7.72
CA VAL A 128 7.89 -0.87 7.92
C VAL A 128 7.23 -1.88 6.99
N PHE A 129 7.66 -1.96 5.72
CA PHE A 129 7.13 -2.95 4.79
C PHE A 129 7.51 -4.38 5.22
N ARG A 130 8.77 -4.61 5.60
CA ARG A 130 9.29 -5.95 5.99
C ARG A 130 8.58 -6.54 7.21
N ASP A 131 8.11 -5.71 8.14
CA ASP A 131 7.39 -6.17 9.34
C ASP A 131 5.96 -6.64 9.05
N LEU A 132 5.31 -6.15 7.98
CA LEU A 132 3.92 -6.47 7.64
C LEU A 132 3.63 -7.99 7.52
N PRO A 133 4.38 -8.80 6.74
CA PRO A 133 4.16 -10.24 6.66
C PRO A 133 4.44 -10.96 7.98
N LEU A 134 5.38 -10.48 8.80
CA LEU A 134 5.67 -11.04 10.13
C LEU A 134 4.48 -10.81 11.09
N ILE A 135 3.88 -9.62 11.06
CA ILE A 135 2.63 -9.31 11.79
C ILE A 135 1.45 -10.17 11.30
N ARG A 136 1.41 -10.56 10.02
CA ARG A 136 0.40 -11.51 9.52
C ARG A 136 0.70 -12.96 9.88
N GLU A 137 1.96 -13.30 10.09
CA GLU A 137 2.37 -14.63 10.55
C GLU A 137 1.94 -14.88 12.01
N THR A 138 2.01 -13.88 12.90
CA THR A 138 1.48 -14.02 14.27
C THR A 138 -0.03 -14.26 14.30
N ALA A 139 -0.79 -13.75 13.32
CA ALA A 139 -2.23 -14.04 13.20
C ALA A 139 -2.52 -15.49 12.77
N ILE A 140 -1.57 -16.20 12.15
CA ILE A 140 -1.67 -17.65 11.91
C ILE A 140 -1.58 -18.39 13.25
N ILE A 141 -0.63 -17.99 14.10
CA ILE A 141 -0.45 -18.57 15.44
C ILE A 141 -1.68 -18.30 16.32
N GLU A 142 -2.21 -17.06 16.32
CA GLU A 142 -3.44 -16.70 17.03
C GLU A 142 -4.64 -17.55 16.57
N ALA A 143 -4.80 -17.78 15.26
CA ALA A 143 -5.86 -18.60 14.72
C ALA A 143 -5.69 -20.11 15.06
N ASP A 144 -4.45 -20.60 15.16
CA ASP A 144 -4.15 -22.00 15.47
C ASP A 144 -4.22 -22.29 16.99
N ALA A 145 -3.95 -21.28 17.84
CA ALA A 145 -4.10 -21.33 19.29
C ALA A 145 -5.55 -21.57 19.76
N ALA A 146 -6.54 -21.39 18.87
CA ALA A 146 -7.92 -21.84 19.10
C ALA A 146 -8.03 -23.37 19.33
N PHE A 147 -6.98 -24.14 18.98
CA PHE A 147 -6.88 -25.59 19.20
C PHE A 147 -5.92 -25.97 20.34
N ASP A 148 -5.48 -25.02 21.18
CA ASP A 148 -4.63 -25.30 22.33
C ASP A 148 -5.39 -25.82 23.54
N TRP A 149 -4.65 -26.37 24.51
CA TRP A 149 -5.18 -26.74 25.81
C TRP A 149 -5.38 -25.50 26.67
N THR A 150 -6.61 -25.27 27.13
CA THR A 150 -6.91 -24.23 28.12
C THR A 150 -7.14 -24.87 29.49
N ALA A 151 -6.30 -24.52 30.44
CA ALA A 151 -6.55 -24.79 31.86
C ALA A 151 -7.55 -23.76 32.40
N PHE A 152 -8.47 -24.21 33.25
CA PHE A 152 -9.45 -23.32 33.89
C PHE A 152 -9.65 -23.70 35.36
N THR A 153 -10.09 -22.71 36.14
CA THR A 153 -10.57 -22.89 37.50
C THR A 153 -11.73 -21.94 37.72
N GLU A 154 -12.80 -22.43 38.31
CA GLU A 154 -14.02 -21.70 38.61
C GLU A 154 -14.46 -22.05 40.03
N ALA A 155 -14.70 -21.05 40.86
CA ALA A 155 -15.26 -21.21 42.19
C ALA A 155 -16.51 -20.34 42.30
N ARG A 156 -17.59 -20.93 42.85
CA ARG A 156 -18.91 -20.31 42.96
C ARG A 156 -19.50 -20.66 44.32
N TRP A 157 -19.86 -19.63 45.08
CA TRP A 157 -20.71 -19.71 46.26
C TRP A 157 -22.11 -19.25 45.86
N ASP A 158 -23.10 -20.11 46.02
CA ASP A 158 -24.51 -19.77 45.94
C ASP A 158 -25.09 -19.76 47.36
N ASP A 159 -25.88 -18.74 47.67
CA ASP A 159 -26.67 -18.60 48.90
C ASP A 159 -28.09 -18.28 48.41
N THR A 160 -29.02 -19.22 48.64
CA THR A 160 -30.36 -19.20 48.05
C THR A 160 -31.40 -19.32 49.14
N THR A 161 -32.36 -18.38 49.18
CA THR A 161 -33.48 -18.37 50.12
C THR A 161 -34.80 -18.28 49.35
N ASP A 162 -35.41 -19.43 49.05
CA ASP A 162 -36.64 -19.50 48.24
C ASP A 162 -37.87 -19.86 49.10
N PRO A 163 -39.01 -19.15 48.98
CA PRO A 163 -40.22 -19.48 49.73
C PRO A 163 -40.83 -20.82 49.26
N ILE A 164 -41.13 -21.72 50.19
CA ILE A 164 -41.65 -23.05 49.86
C ILE A 164 -43.16 -23.18 50.05
N GLY A 165 -43.81 -23.79 49.04
CA GLY A 165 -45.26 -24.02 49.04
C GLY A 165 -45.70 -25.40 49.54
N ASN A 166 -44.77 -26.26 49.99
CA ASN A 166 -45.06 -27.63 50.42
C ASN A 166 -44.02 -28.11 51.45
N SER A 167 -44.47 -28.86 52.46
CA SER A 167 -43.61 -29.46 53.50
C SER A 167 -42.70 -30.56 52.98
N LEU A 168 -42.93 -31.12 51.79
CA LEU A 168 -42.03 -32.10 51.17
C LEU A 168 -40.71 -31.50 50.66
N THR A 169 -40.54 -30.17 50.67
CA THR A 169 -39.30 -29.52 50.20
C THR A 169 -38.23 -29.44 51.30
N ALA A 170 -38.60 -28.99 52.51
CA ALA A 170 -37.68 -28.84 53.64
C ALA A 170 -38.11 -29.56 54.94
N GLY A 171 -39.34 -30.07 55.01
CA GLY A 171 -39.96 -30.58 56.23
C GLY A 171 -41.18 -29.76 56.65
N GLY A 172 -41.79 -30.16 57.76
CA GLY A 172 -42.89 -29.39 58.38
C GLY A 172 -42.40 -28.06 58.98
N ASP A 173 -43.28 -27.06 59.03
CA ASP A 173 -43.09 -25.73 59.65
C ASP A 173 -41.94 -24.84 59.10
N VAL A 174 -41.30 -25.24 57.99
CA VAL A 174 -40.33 -24.39 57.26
C VAL A 174 -41.07 -23.51 56.24
N GLN A 175 -40.75 -22.21 56.20
CA GLN A 175 -41.35 -21.24 55.24
C GLN A 175 -40.43 -20.90 54.05
N PHE A 176 -39.12 -21.01 54.24
CA PHE A 176 -38.10 -20.74 53.21
C PHE A 176 -37.11 -21.90 53.18
N PHE A 177 -36.79 -22.37 51.98
CA PHE A 177 -35.67 -23.27 51.75
C PHE A 177 -34.40 -22.44 51.66
N GLU A 178 -33.46 -22.71 52.57
CA GLU A 178 -32.15 -22.08 52.64
C GLU A 178 -31.13 -23.12 52.18
N ASP A 179 -30.42 -22.83 51.09
CA ASP A 179 -29.40 -23.69 50.49
C ASP A 179 -28.12 -22.89 50.26
N HIS A 180 -27.07 -23.22 51.00
CA HIS A 180 -25.73 -22.69 50.75
C HIS A 180 -24.90 -23.74 50.04
N ARG A 181 -24.21 -23.32 48.97
CA ARG A 181 -23.47 -24.23 48.11
C ARG A 181 -22.19 -23.61 47.60
N LEU A 182 -21.06 -24.14 48.08
CA LEU A 182 -19.76 -23.94 47.45
C LEU A 182 -19.59 -24.99 46.34
N SER A 183 -19.17 -24.55 45.16
CA SER A 183 -18.64 -25.44 44.14
C SER A 183 -17.36 -24.87 43.55
N ALA A 184 -16.31 -25.69 43.51
CA ALA A 184 -15.04 -25.36 42.90
C ALA A 184 -14.74 -26.42 41.82
N ARG A 185 -14.42 -26.01 40.60
CA ARG A 185 -13.94 -26.92 39.56
C ARG A 185 -12.65 -26.44 38.94
N ALA A 186 -11.73 -27.36 38.68
CA ALA A 186 -10.49 -27.12 37.96
C ALA A 186 -10.29 -28.21 36.90
N GLY A 187 -9.78 -27.84 35.73
CA GLY A 187 -9.70 -28.77 34.61
C GLY A 187 -8.94 -28.25 33.40
N LEU A 188 -8.86 -29.11 32.40
CA LEU A 188 -8.30 -28.86 31.08
C LEU A 188 -9.39 -29.05 30.03
N ARG A 189 -9.47 -28.14 29.06
CA ARG A 189 -10.33 -28.29 27.88
C ARG A 189 -9.63 -27.88 26.60
N ARG A 190 -9.99 -28.54 25.50
CA ARG A 190 -9.39 -28.33 24.18
C ARG A 190 -10.41 -28.61 23.09
N ARG A 191 -10.43 -27.75 22.07
CA ARG A 191 -11.08 -28.02 20.79
C ARG A 191 -10.09 -28.69 19.83
N THR A 192 -10.50 -29.75 19.14
CA THR A 192 -9.66 -30.45 18.18
C THR A 192 -9.83 -29.87 16.76
N ARG A 193 -8.85 -30.13 15.89
CA ARG A 193 -8.94 -29.84 14.45
C ARG A 193 -10.09 -30.59 13.76
N SER A 194 -10.58 -31.72 14.31
CA SER A 194 -11.79 -32.41 13.80
C SER A 194 -13.10 -31.73 14.22
N GLY A 195 -13.04 -30.70 15.06
CA GLY A 195 -14.18 -29.97 15.60
C GLY A 195 -14.75 -30.53 16.89
N ALA A 196 -14.13 -31.55 17.50
CA ALA A 196 -14.58 -32.07 18.78
C ALA A 196 -14.12 -31.18 19.94
N ASP A 197 -14.97 -31.04 20.94
CA ASP A 197 -14.64 -30.41 22.21
C ASP A 197 -14.38 -31.52 23.25
N LEU A 198 -13.22 -31.45 23.90
CA LEU A 198 -12.76 -32.37 24.93
C LEU A 198 -12.55 -31.59 26.23
N GLU A 199 -13.20 -31.98 27.32
CA GLU A 199 -13.12 -31.33 28.63
C GLU A 199 -12.92 -32.38 29.73
N LEU A 200 -11.89 -32.22 30.56
CA LEU A 200 -11.62 -33.03 31.74
C LEU A 200 -11.52 -32.10 32.96
N TYR A 201 -12.42 -32.23 33.94
CA TYR A 201 -12.36 -31.44 35.17
C TYR A 201 -12.66 -32.26 36.42
N GLN A 202 -12.01 -31.88 37.52
CA GLN A 202 -12.44 -32.23 38.87
C GLN A 202 -13.36 -31.11 39.37
N ARG A 203 -14.52 -31.48 39.91
CA ARG A 203 -15.35 -30.62 40.76
C ARG A 203 -15.25 -31.11 42.20
N LEU A 204 -15.16 -30.18 43.13
CA LEU A 204 -15.38 -30.34 44.56
C LEU A 204 -16.54 -29.42 44.95
N GLY A 205 -17.28 -29.79 45.98
CA GLY A 205 -18.37 -28.98 46.48
C GLY A 205 -18.67 -29.26 47.94
N PHE A 206 -19.24 -28.25 48.58
CA PHE A 206 -19.81 -28.30 49.92
C PHE A 206 -21.23 -27.76 49.79
N GLN A 207 -22.20 -28.45 50.37
CA GLN A 207 -23.60 -28.02 50.36
C GLN A 207 -24.24 -28.33 51.71
N ASP A 208 -24.92 -27.34 52.27
CA ASP A 208 -25.72 -27.45 53.49
C ASP A 208 -27.08 -26.78 53.25
N ASN A 209 -28.16 -27.40 53.74
CA ASN A 209 -29.49 -26.80 53.63
C ASN A 209 -30.42 -27.21 54.77
N ASN A 210 -31.48 -26.42 54.96
CA ASN A 210 -32.43 -26.61 56.05
C ASN A 210 -33.47 -27.74 55.82
N SER A 211 -33.22 -28.68 54.89
CA SER A 211 -34.16 -29.76 54.57
C SER A 211 -33.96 -31.03 55.39
N GLN A 212 -35.01 -31.46 56.08
CA GLN A 212 -35.04 -32.74 56.82
C GLN A 212 -34.88 -33.99 55.91
N PHE A 213 -34.93 -33.82 54.58
CA PHE A 213 -34.75 -34.89 53.60
C PHE A 213 -33.35 -34.89 52.96
N PHE A 214 -32.50 -33.91 53.27
CA PHE A 214 -31.13 -33.83 52.81
C PHE A 214 -30.24 -34.61 53.79
N VAL A 215 -29.82 -35.83 53.39
CA VAL A 215 -29.02 -36.72 54.23
C VAL A 215 -27.87 -37.32 53.40
N PRO A 216 -26.61 -37.24 53.87
CA PRO A 216 -26.17 -36.51 55.07
C PRO A 216 -26.34 -34.99 54.92
N ASP A 217 -26.19 -34.23 56.01
CA ASP A 217 -26.10 -32.77 56.02
C ASP A 217 -25.09 -32.37 57.12
N PRO A 218 -24.12 -31.48 56.84
CA PRO A 218 -23.73 -30.96 55.54
C PRO A 218 -23.07 -32.02 54.62
N GLN A 219 -23.08 -31.80 53.30
CA GLN A 219 -22.53 -32.71 52.30
C GLN A 219 -21.21 -32.22 51.70
N GLY A 220 -20.19 -33.08 51.74
CA GLY A 220 -19.03 -33.00 50.86
C GLY A 220 -19.31 -33.73 49.55
N THR A 221 -19.07 -33.09 48.41
CA THR A 221 -19.25 -33.71 47.08
C THR A 221 -17.99 -33.60 46.25
N ALA A 222 -17.71 -34.65 45.46
CA ALA A 222 -16.67 -34.63 44.45
C ALA A 222 -17.15 -35.27 43.16
N ARG A 223 -16.70 -34.75 42.01
CA ARG A 223 -16.97 -35.33 40.70
C ARG A 223 -15.82 -35.10 39.73
N LEU A 224 -15.15 -36.16 39.33
CA LEU A 224 -14.27 -36.17 38.15
C LEU A 224 -15.15 -36.38 36.91
N ASN A 225 -15.07 -35.48 35.92
CA ASN A 225 -15.89 -35.51 34.72
C ASN A 225 -15.02 -35.40 33.45
N LEU A 226 -15.20 -36.34 32.52
CA LEU A 226 -14.64 -36.33 31.17
C LEU A 226 -15.79 -36.21 30.18
N SER A 227 -15.87 -35.07 29.49
CA SER A 227 -16.81 -34.82 28.40
C SER A 227 -16.08 -34.82 27.07
N PHE A 228 -16.67 -35.47 26.08
CA PHE A 228 -16.21 -35.44 24.69
C PHE A 228 -17.43 -35.33 23.76
N THR A 229 -17.47 -34.23 23.01
CA THR A 229 -18.54 -33.91 22.06
C THR A 229 -17.94 -33.79 20.67
N GLN A 230 -18.34 -34.65 19.72
CA GLN A 230 -17.83 -34.63 18.34
C GLN A 230 -18.98 -34.30 17.35
N PRO A 231 -18.91 -33.17 16.63
CA PRO A 231 -19.85 -32.89 15.55
C PRO A 231 -19.68 -33.87 14.39
N LEU A 232 -20.78 -34.44 13.92
CA LEU A 232 -20.87 -35.41 12.82
C LEU A 232 -21.35 -34.76 11.51
N MET A 233 -22.02 -33.61 11.59
CA MET A 233 -22.49 -32.82 10.44
C MET A 233 -21.94 -31.38 10.48
N ARG A 234 -22.76 -30.37 10.83
CA ARG A 234 -22.29 -28.98 10.98
C ARG A 234 -21.15 -28.93 12.00
N GLY A 235 -20.01 -28.37 11.60
CA GLY A 235 -18.81 -28.29 12.46
C GLY A 235 -17.81 -29.45 12.34
N ARG A 236 -18.15 -30.56 11.66
CA ARG A 236 -17.21 -31.69 11.46
C ARG A 236 -16.00 -31.33 10.58
N GLY A 237 -14.82 -31.81 10.98
CA GLY A 237 -13.64 -31.97 10.14
C GLY A 237 -12.74 -30.73 10.02
N SER A 238 -11.49 -30.95 9.61
CA SER A 238 -10.46 -29.91 9.54
C SER A 238 -10.83 -28.76 8.60
N GLN A 239 -11.41 -29.04 7.43
CA GLN A 239 -11.76 -28.02 6.43
C GLN A 239 -12.65 -26.89 6.99
N TYR A 240 -13.53 -27.17 7.95
CA TYR A 240 -14.35 -26.14 8.59
C TYR A 240 -13.60 -25.46 9.74
N ASN A 241 -12.97 -26.23 10.62
CA ASN A 241 -12.36 -25.70 11.84
C ASN A 241 -11.07 -24.92 11.55
N GLU A 242 -10.17 -25.46 10.73
CA GLU A 242 -8.90 -24.83 10.33
C GLU A 242 -9.09 -23.70 9.29
N SER A 243 -10.32 -23.40 8.89
CA SER A 243 -10.61 -22.37 7.89
C SER A 243 -10.08 -20.99 8.27
N LEU A 244 -10.06 -20.65 9.57
CA LEU A 244 -9.47 -19.39 10.05
C LEU A 244 -7.93 -19.40 9.92
N VAL A 245 -7.28 -20.52 10.22
CA VAL A 245 -5.82 -20.70 10.04
C VAL A 245 -5.45 -20.60 8.56
N LEU A 246 -6.21 -21.26 7.69
CA LEU A 246 -6.01 -21.18 6.24
C LEU A 246 -6.27 -19.76 5.68
N LEU A 247 -7.23 -19.02 6.24
CA LEU A 247 -7.45 -17.62 5.89
C LEU A 247 -6.29 -16.74 6.34
N ALA A 248 -5.78 -16.89 7.57
CA ALA A 248 -4.60 -16.17 8.06
C ALA A 248 -3.36 -16.47 7.20
N GLN A 249 -3.15 -17.72 6.78
CA GLN A 249 -2.09 -18.10 5.84
C GLN A 249 -2.24 -17.42 4.47
N ILE A 250 -3.46 -17.33 3.93
CA ILE A 250 -3.69 -16.62 2.67
C ILE A 250 -3.44 -15.12 2.85
N ASP A 251 -3.92 -14.52 3.96
CA ASP A 251 -3.74 -13.09 4.24
C ASP A 251 -2.25 -12.73 4.48
N LYS A 252 -1.45 -13.64 5.06
CA LYS A 252 0.03 -13.54 5.14
C LYS A 252 0.68 -13.55 3.75
N ASN A 253 0.27 -14.48 2.88
CA ASN A 253 0.77 -14.55 1.50
C ASN A 253 0.31 -13.35 0.65
N VAL A 254 -0.81 -12.69 0.97
CA VAL A 254 -1.24 -11.43 0.33
C VAL A 254 -0.36 -10.26 0.80
N ALA A 255 0.03 -10.24 2.09
CA ALA A 255 0.96 -9.25 2.62
C ALA A 255 2.35 -9.36 1.98
N GLU A 256 2.85 -10.56 1.69
CA GLU A 256 4.12 -10.75 0.97
C GLU A 256 4.11 -10.10 -0.43
N ASP A 257 3.03 -10.31 -1.23
CA ASP A 257 2.88 -9.64 -2.53
C ASP A 257 2.78 -8.11 -2.37
N GLU A 258 2.13 -7.63 -1.31
CA GLU A 258 1.99 -6.21 -1.02
C GLU A 258 3.32 -5.56 -0.67
N VAL A 259 4.18 -6.24 0.11
CA VAL A 259 5.56 -5.80 0.34
C VAL A 259 6.33 -5.72 -0.98
N GLN A 260 6.22 -6.71 -1.86
CA GLN A 260 6.89 -6.65 -3.17
C GLN A 260 6.41 -5.43 -4.00
N ARG A 261 5.11 -5.15 -4.01
CA ARG A 261 4.52 -4.00 -4.73
C ARG A 261 4.95 -2.65 -4.15
N GLN A 262 4.95 -2.53 -2.83
CA GLN A 262 5.37 -1.33 -2.10
C GLN A 262 6.87 -1.09 -2.26
N LEU A 263 7.69 -2.14 -2.15
CA LEU A 263 9.13 -2.09 -2.34
C LEU A 263 9.51 -1.66 -3.77
N GLN A 264 8.89 -2.24 -4.80
CA GLN A 264 9.11 -1.80 -6.18
C GLN A 264 8.74 -0.32 -6.41
N SER A 265 7.68 0.16 -5.76
CA SER A 265 7.29 1.57 -5.84
C SER A 265 8.28 2.50 -5.12
N HIS A 266 8.82 2.10 -3.96
CA HIS A 266 9.81 2.87 -3.22
C HIS A 266 11.18 2.89 -3.92
N LEU A 267 11.65 1.76 -4.42
CA LEU A 267 12.90 1.67 -5.19
C LEU A 267 12.86 2.52 -6.47
N LEU A 268 11.71 2.55 -7.17
CA LEU A 268 11.53 3.45 -8.31
C LEU A 268 11.58 4.93 -7.90
N GLU A 269 11.03 5.29 -6.73
CA GLU A 269 11.08 6.67 -6.24
C GLU A 269 12.50 7.08 -5.78
N VAL A 270 13.27 6.16 -5.20
CA VAL A 270 14.72 6.34 -4.94
C VAL A 270 15.46 6.58 -6.27
N ALA A 271 15.24 5.74 -7.29
CA ALA A 271 15.86 5.89 -8.60
C ALA A 271 15.49 7.23 -9.28
N ARG A 272 14.22 7.66 -9.18
CA ARG A 272 13.78 8.98 -9.64
C ARG A 272 14.47 10.11 -8.89
N SER A 273 14.62 10.01 -7.58
CA SER A 273 15.32 11.02 -6.77
C SER A 273 16.83 11.07 -7.05
N TYR A 274 17.45 9.94 -7.38
CA TYR A 274 18.85 9.86 -7.80
C TYR A 274 19.06 10.59 -9.14
N TRP A 275 18.27 10.25 -10.16
CA TRP A 275 18.35 10.94 -11.46
C TRP A 275 17.93 12.41 -11.39
N ALA A 276 16.99 12.78 -10.51
CA ALA A 276 16.66 14.18 -10.25
C ALA A 276 17.84 14.97 -9.64
N LEU A 277 18.66 14.35 -8.76
CA LEU A 277 19.89 14.97 -8.28
C LEU A 277 20.91 15.16 -9.42
N PHE A 278 21.05 14.17 -10.31
CA PHE A 278 21.88 14.31 -11.51
C PHE A 278 21.41 15.48 -12.40
N LEU A 279 20.08 15.59 -12.64
CA LEU A 279 19.48 16.71 -13.36
C LEU A 279 19.90 18.06 -12.76
N GLU A 280 19.61 18.29 -11.48
CA GLU A 280 19.80 19.59 -10.84
C GLU A 280 21.29 19.98 -10.79
N ARG A 281 22.21 19.02 -10.64
CA ARG A 281 23.65 19.26 -10.74
C ARG A 281 24.06 19.67 -12.15
N ALA A 282 23.58 18.99 -13.19
CA ALA A 282 23.86 19.36 -14.58
C ALA A 282 23.26 20.74 -14.95
N VAL A 283 22.02 21.02 -14.50
CA VAL A 283 21.37 22.33 -14.66
C VAL A 283 22.16 23.43 -13.96
N LEU A 284 22.72 23.18 -12.77
CA LEU A 284 23.60 24.13 -12.10
C LEU A 284 24.79 24.51 -12.99
N TYR A 285 25.48 23.54 -13.60
CA TYR A 285 26.59 23.83 -14.52
C TYR A 285 26.14 24.58 -15.77
N GLN A 286 24.98 24.23 -16.37
CA GLN A 286 24.38 24.98 -17.48
C GLN A 286 24.10 26.45 -17.09
N LYS A 287 23.59 26.72 -15.88
CA LYS A 287 23.37 28.09 -15.37
C LYS A 287 24.68 28.83 -15.05
N ILE A 288 25.72 28.14 -14.57
CA ILE A 288 27.07 28.71 -14.40
C ILE A 288 27.64 29.14 -15.76
N ASN A 289 27.58 28.28 -16.78
CA ASN A 289 28.05 28.58 -18.13
C ASN A 289 27.26 29.76 -18.75
N SER A 290 25.93 29.77 -18.61
CA SER A 290 25.10 30.90 -19.04
C SER A 290 25.48 32.22 -18.35
N TYR A 291 25.74 32.19 -17.04
CA TYR A 291 26.25 33.35 -16.29
C TYR A 291 27.62 33.82 -16.82
N ILE A 292 28.56 32.91 -17.07
CA ILE A 292 29.89 33.23 -17.63
C ILE A 292 29.75 33.86 -19.03
N ARG A 293 28.95 33.26 -19.93
CA ARG A 293 28.66 33.82 -21.27
C ARG A 293 28.04 35.22 -21.20
N GLY A 294 27.14 35.45 -20.24
CA GLY A 294 26.52 36.76 -20.02
C GLY A 294 27.49 37.80 -19.45
N LYS A 295 28.39 37.35 -18.58
CA LYS A 295 29.43 38.21 -17.99
C LYS A 295 30.46 38.64 -19.04
N ASP A 296 30.94 37.74 -19.91
CA ASP A 296 31.86 38.08 -21.00
C ASP A 296 31.26 39.15 -21.94
N VAL A 297 29.98 39.03 -22.28
CA VAL A 297 29.27 40.05 -23.08
C VAL A 297 29.19 41.40 -22.34
N PHE A 298 28.82 41.41 -21.05
CA PHE A 298 28.75 42.62 -20.24
C PHE A 298 30.14 43.29 -20.07
N ASP A 299 31.17 42.52 -19.71
CA ASP A 299 32.52 43.02 -19.46
C ASP A 299 33.11 43.64 -20.74
N ARG A 300 32.93 43.01 -21.92
CA ARG A 300 33.34 43.56 -23.22
C ARG A 300 32.62 44.86 -23.58
N LEU A 301 31.31 44.95 -23.34
CA LEU A 301 30.54 46.17 -23.60
C LEU A 301 30.92 47.29 -22.63
N ASN A 302 31.18 46.97 -21.36
CA ASN A 302 31.58 47.94 -20.35
C ASN A 302 33.00 48.48 -20.61
N GLN A 303 33.93 47.65 -21.09
CA GLN A 303 35.26 48.11 -21.56
C GLN A 303 35.18 49.04 -22.78
N ARG A 304 34.16 48.88 -23.63
CA ARG A 304 33.92 49.69 -24.84
C ARG A 304 33.02 50.91 -24.61
N ARG A 305 32.62 51.19 -23.37
CA ARG A 305 31.69 52.28 -23.00
C ARG A 305 32.10 53.64 -23.56
N GLU A 306 33.38 53.99 -23.45
CA GLU A 306 33.93 55.28 -23.89
C GLU A 306 34.47 55.24 -25.34
N VAL A 307 34.16 54.17 -26.10
CA VAL A 307 34.67 53.91 -27.45
C VAL A 307 33.55 53.82 -28.47
N ASP A 308 32.66 52.83 -28.32
CA ASP A 308 31.61 52.54 -29.31
C ASP A 308 30.42 51.70 -28.77
N ALA A 309 30.34 51.44 -27.45
CA ALA A 309 29.23 50.70 -26.84
C ALA A 309 28.15 51.65 -26.27
N ARG A 310 26.92 51.54 -26.77
CA ARG A 310 25.79 52.36 -26.31
C ARG A 310 25.40 52.03 -24.88
N LEU A 311 24.98 53.05 -24.12
CA LEU A 311 24.47 52.87 -22.75
C LEU A 311 23.31 51.86 -22.67
N THR A 312 22.42 51.82 -23.66
CA THR A 312 21.31 50.85 -23.74
C THR A 312 21.81 49.41 -23.85
N GLN A 313 22.85 49.14 -24.64
CA GLN A 313 23.47 47.82 -24.76
C GLN A 313 24.07 47.36 -23.44
N ILE A 314 24.74 48.26 -22.71
CA ILE A 314 25.34 47.97 -21.40
C ILE A 314 24.24 47.66 -20.37
N ILE A 315 23.16 48.46 -20.32
CA ILE A 315 22.02 48.24 -19.40
C ILE A 315 21.33 46.91 -19.71
N SER A 316 21.07 46.58 -20.98
CA SER A 316 20.46 45.30 -21.37
C SER A 316 21.36 44.11 -21.01
N ALA A 317 22.67 44.21 -21.25
CA ALA A 317 23.62 43.17 -20.86
C ALA A 317 23.70 43.01 -19.33
N GLU A 318 23.68 44.11 -18.57
CA GLU A 318 23.64 44.06 -17.10
C GLU A 318 22.35 43.40 -16.61
N ALA A 319 21.19 43.78 -17.15
CA ALA A 319 19.90 43.20 -16.78
C ALA A 319 19.88 41.67 -17.00
N THR A 320 20.38 41.20 -18.15
CA THR A 320 20.53 39.76 -18.43
C THR A 320 21.52 39.10 -17.48
N LEU A 321 22.65 39.75 -17.16
CA LEU A 321 23.63 39.23 -16.19
C LEU A 321 23.03 39.07 -14.77
N LYS A 322 22.27 40.07 -14.27
CA LYS A 322 21.58 39.97 -12.97
C LYS A 322 20.49 38.90 -12.99
N SER A 323 19.75 38.76 -14.09
CA SER A 323 18.75 37.70 -14.29
C SER A 323 19.40 36.30 -14.20
N ARG A 324 20.50 36.08 -14.93
CA ARG A 324 21.26 34.81 -14.89
C ARG A 324 21.87 34.54 -13.52
N ALA A 325 22.34 35.57 -12.79
CA ALA A 325 22.79 35.43 -11.41
C ALA A 325 21.66 34.98 -10.46
N SER A 326 20.44 35.51 -10.62
CA SER A 326 19.25 35.07 -9.86
C SER A 326 18.88 33.61 -10.16
N GLN A 327 18.92 33.20 -11.44
CA GLN A 327 18.71 31.80 -11.83
C GLN A 327 19.77 30.86 -11.21
N LEU A 328 21.03 31.28 -11.16
CA LEU A 328 22.12 30.52 -10.53
C LEU A 328 21.89 30.30 -9.03
N VAL A 329 21.40 31.30 -8.30
CA VAL A 329 21.03 31.15 -6.88
C VAL A 329 19.91 30.11 -6.70
N ARG A 330 18.91 30.09 -7.60
CA ARG A 330 17.84 29.09 -7.58
C ARG A 330 18.35 27.67 -7.88
N ALA A 331 19.21 27.50 -8.88
CA ALA A 331 19.81 26.20 -9.20
C ALA A 331 20.64 25.62 -8.03
N ARG A 332 21.42 26.45 -7.33
CA ARG A 332 22.15 26.02 -6.13
C ARG A 332 21.23 25.51 -5.01
N ALA A 333 20.07 26.15 -4.82
CA ALA A 333 19.08 25.69 -3.85
C ALA A 333 18.40 24.39 -4.31
N ALA A 334 18.13 24.23 -5.60
CA ALA A 334 17.52 23.03 -6.16
C ALA A 334 18.39 21.77 -5.95
N VAL A 335 19.71 21.86 -6.16
CA VAL A 335 20.66 20.77 -5.82
C VAL A 335 20.54 20.37 -4.35
N LYS A 336 20.60 21.32 -3.41
CA LYS A 336 20.49 21.02 -1.96
C LYS A 336 19.14 20.38 -1.60
N ASN A 337 18.06 20.78 -2.27
CA ASN A 337 16.73 20.18 -2.09
C ASN A 337 16.69 18.74 -2.65
N ALA A 338 17.29 18.48 -3.81
CA ALA A 338 17.37 17.14 -4.40
C ALA A 338 18.20 16.18 -3.55
N GLU A 339 19.36 16.62 -3.03
CA GLU A 339 20.14 15.84 -2.06
C GLU A 339 19.30 15.51 -0.81
N SER A 340 18.57 16.50 -0.27
CA SER A 340 17.75 16.32 0.94
C SER A 340 16.58 15.35 0.71
N ARG A 341 15.97 15.37 -0.48
CA ARG A 341 14.96 14.37 -0.90
C ARG A 341 15.57 12.98 -0.93
N LEU A 342 16.74 12.80 -1.56
CA LEU A 342 17.41 11.50 -1.63
C LEU A 342 17.77 10.97 -0.23
N ARG A 343 18.35 11.81 0.65
CA ARG A 343 18.59 11.46 2.07
C ARG A 343 17.32 11.01 2.79
N SER A 344 16.19 11.68 2.55
CA SER A 344 14.90 11.34 3.19
C SER A 344 14.31 9.99 2.74
N LEU A 345 14.64 9.50 1.54
CA LEU A 345 14.17 8.22 1.01
C LEU A 345 15.09 7.05 1.40
N VAL A 346 16.41 7.28 1.43
CA VAL A 346 17.44 6.27 1.75
C VAL A 346 17.59 6.08 3.26
N ASN A 347 17.53 7.17 4.05
CA ASN A 347 17.71 7.19 5.51
C ASN A 347 19.05 6.61 6.03
N ASP A 348 20.08 6.51 5.19
CA ASP A 348 21.43 6.10 5.57
C ASP A 348 22.12 7.18 6.43
N PRO A 349 22.55 6.88 7.68
CA PRO A 349 23.21 7.84 8.56
C PRO A 349 24.52 8.42 8.00
N THR A 350 25.20 7.71 7.10
CA THR A 350 26.47 8.14 6.50
C THR A 350 26.31 9.25 5.46
N LEU A 351 25.07 9.53 5.02
CA LEU A 351 24.75 10.55 4.03
C LEU A 351 24.28 11.89 4.63
N TYR A 352 24.20 11.99 5.97
CA TYR A 352 23.94 13.27 6.64
C TYR A 352 25.15 14.21 6.55
N ASP A 353 24.89 15.49 6.32
CA ASP A 353 25.89 16.58 6.25
C ASP A 353 27.03 16.41 5.22
N VAL A 354 26.88 15.47 4.29
CA VAL A 354 27.84 15.14 3.21
C VAL A 354 27.26 15.52 1.85
N GLU A 355 28.03 16.14 0.95
CA GLU A 355 27.61 16.38 -0.45
C GLU A 355 27.42 15.04 -1.18
N ILE A 356 26.25 14.83 -1.78
CA ILE A 356 25.98 13.63 -2.56
C ILE A 356 26.30 13.88 -4.03
N ILE A 357 27.18 13.04 -4.58
CA ILE A 357 27.65 13.12 -5.95
C ILE A 357 27.16 11.85 -6.71
N PRO A 358 26.23 11.97 -7.66
CA PRO A 358 25.87 10.85 -8.53
C PRO A 358 27.03 10.58 -9.51
N ILE A 359 27.61 9.38 -9.44
CA ILE A 359 28.74 8.98 -10.29
C ILE A 359 28.24 8.41 -11.62
N ASP A 360 27.08 7.75 -11.62
CA ASP A 360 26.59 7.04 -12.80
C ASP A 360 26.33 7.97 -13.98
N LEU A 361 26.84 7.53 -15.13
CA LEU A 361 26.62 8.15 -16.41
C LEU A 361 25.34 7.55 -17.03
N PRO A 362 24.43 8.35 -17.60
CA PRO A 362 23.28 7.81 -18.29
C PRO A 362 23.74 7.12 -19.60
N VAL A 363 24.01 5.82 -19.54
CA VAL A 363 24.30 5.01 -20.73
C VAL A 363 23.02 4.80 -21.52
N PHE A 364 23.09 5.09 -22.83
CA PHE A 364 21.98 5.02 -23.79
C PHE A 364 22.20 3.85 -24.75
N GLU A 365 21.68 2.68 -24.40
CA GLU A 365 21.66 1.50 -25.27
C GLU A 365 20.24 1.30 -25.80
N SER A 366 20.13 0.92 -27.08
CA SER A 366 18.83 0.67 -27.72
C SER A 366 18.29 -0.69 -27.28
N LEU A 367 17.29 -0.68 -26.40
CA LEU A 367 16.60 -1.88 -25.95
C LEU A 367 15.40 -2.18 -26.88
N PRO A 368 15.37 -3.31 -27.61
CA PRO A 368 14.18 -3.70 -28.36
C PRO A 368 13.05 -4.07 -27.38
N VAL A 369 12.04 -3.21 -27.28
CA VAL A 369 10.88 -3.43 -26.39
C VAL A 369 9.77 -4.14 -27.16
N GLU A 370 9.64 -5.46 -26.99
CA GLU A 370 8.46 -6.18 -27.48
C GLU A 370 7.28 -6.06 -26.52
N LEU A 371 6.17 -5.50 -27.01
CA LEU A 371 4.98 -5.23 -26.22
C LEU A 371 4.31 -6.51 -25.72
N ASP A 372 4.08 -7.49 -26.59
CA ASP A 372 3.38 -8.73 -26.23
C ASP A 372 4.19 -9.57 -25.23
N GLN A 373 5.51 -9.61 -25.38
CA GLN A 373 6.39 -10.24 -24.37
C GLN A 373 6.28 -9.52 -23.03
N SER A 374 6.30 -8.18 -23.02
CA SER A 374 6.18 -7.36 -21.81
C SER A 374 4.85 -7.60 -21.08
N ILE A 375 3.73 -7.71 -21.82
CA ILE A 375 2.41 -8.00 -21.25
C ILE A 375 2.38 -9.40 -20.63
N ASN A 376 2.90 -10.41 -21.34
CA ASN A 376 2.95 -11.79 -20.84
C ASN A 376 3.80 -11.93 -19.56
N ILE A 377 4.94 -11.23 -19.49
CA ILE A 377 5.78 -11.16 -18.28
C ILE A 377 5.00 -10.48 -17.14
N ALA A 378 4.34 -9.35 -17.41
CA ALA A 378 3.56 -8.63 -16.41
C ALA A 378 2.44 -9.49 -15.80
N PHE A 379 1.72 -10.26 -16.62
CA PHE A 379 0.67 -11.17 -16.15
C PHE A 379 1.19 -12.30 -15.24
N GLN A 380 2.47 -12.67 -15.34
CA GLN A 380 3.09 -13.68 -14.48
C GLN A 380 3.74 -13.09 -13.22
N LYS A 381 4.25 -11.85 -13.31
CA LYS A 381 5.14 -11.25 -12.29
C LYS A 381 4.50 -10.13 -11.45
N ARG A 382 3.40 -9.50 -11.90
CA ARG A 382 2.76 -8.40 -11.15
C ARG A 382 2.17 -8.89 -9.82
N PRO A 383 2.59 -8.34 -8.66
CA PRO A 383 2.11 -8.81 -7.37
C PRO A 383 0.61 -8.60 -7.17
N GLU A 384 0.01 -7.52 -7.70
CA GLU A 384 -1.42 -7.23 -7.52
C GLU A 384 -2.36 -8.24 -8.22
N LEU A 385 -1.91 -8.92 -9.27
CA LEU A 385 -2.65 -10.04 -9.87
C LEU A 385 -2.61 -11.27 -8.95
N ASN A 386 -1.45 -11.55 -8.35
CA ASN A 386 -1.30 -12.62 -7.36
C ASN A 386 -2.14 -12.34 -6.10
N GLN A 387 -2.17 -11.10 -5.60
CA GLN A 387 -3.06 -10.67 -4.52
C GLN A 387 -4.52 -10.91 -4.86
N ALA A 388 -4.97 -10.51 -6.06
CA ALA A 388 -6.36 -10.67 -6.48
C ALA A 388 -6.76 -12.17 -6.59
N ILE A 389 -5.87 -13.03 -7.08
CA ILE A 389 -6.07 -14.49 -7.10
C ILE A 389 -6.15 -15.06 -5.67
N LYS A 390 -5.23 -14.65 -4.77
CA LYS A 390 -5.23 -15.04 -3.35
C LYS A 390 -6.51 -14.58 -2.64
N ASN A 391 -7.01 -13.37 -2.93
CA ASN A 391 -8.28 -12.86 -2.41
C ASN A 391 -9.49 -13.67 -2.89
N ILE A 392 -9.52 -14.10 -4.17
CA ILE A 392 -10.54 -15.03 -4.68
C ILE A 392 -10.45 -16.40 -3.97
N LYS A 393 -9.24 -16.88 -3.66
CA LYS A 393 -9.03 -18.11 -2.87
C LYS A 393 -9.58 -17.96 -1.45
N ALA A 394 -9.29 -16.87 -0.75
CA ALA A 394 -9.84 -16.58 0.58
C ALA A 394 -11.38 -16.49 0.58
N ALA A 395 -11.97 -15.82 -0.41
CA ALA A 395 -13.43 -15.79 -0.56
C ALA A 395 -14.02 -17.18 -0.86
N SER A 396 -13.29 -18.05 -1.56
CA SER A 396 -13.68 -19.44 -1.82
C SER A 396 -13.68 -20.30 -0.56
N VAL A 397 -12.70 -20.13 0.34
CA VAL A 397 -12.70 -20.74 1.69
C VAL A 397 -13.91 -20.26 2.49
N ARG A 398 -14.16 -18.95 2.52
CA ARG A 398 -15.34 -18.36 3.19
C ARG A 398 -16.68 -18.87 2.62
N LEU A 399 -16.76 -19.17 1.32
CA LEU A 399 -17.93 -19.83 0.72
C LEU A 399 -18.05 -21.30 1.13
N GLN A 400 -16.95 -22.05 1.26
CA GLN A 400 -16.98 -23.42 1.77
C GLN A 400 -17.47 -23.48 3.22
N MET A 401 -17.00 -22.58 4.09
CA MET A 401 -17.53 -22.42 5.45
C MET A 401 -19.04 -22.17 5.41
N ALA A 402 -19.50 -21.18 4.62
CA ALA A 402 -20.92 -20.83 4.54
C ALA A 402 -21.80 -21.95 3.94
N LYS A 403 -21.24 -22.86 3.12
CA LYS A 403 -21.93 -24.09 2.70
C LYS A 403 -22.04 -25.10 3.84
N HIS A 404 -21.01 -25.22 4.68
CA HIS A 404 -21.02 -26.12 5.83
C HIS A 404 -22.01 -25.69 6.91
N GLU A 405 -22.20 -24.37 7.08
CA GLU A 405 -23.21 -23.76 7.97
C GLU A 405 -24.66 -24.00 7.54
N LEU A 406 -24.91 -24.55 6.34
CA LEU A 406 -26.25 -24.97 5.90
C LEU A 406 -26.65 -26.35 6.44
N LEU A 407 -25.69 -27.17 6.86
CA LEU A 407 -25.94 -28.49 7.40
C LEU A 407 -26.66 -28.40 8.76
N PRO A 408 -27.49 -29.39 9.13
CA PRO A 408 -28.00 -29.50 10.49
C PRO A 408 -26.87 -29.83 11.49
N VAL A 409 -27.13 -29.57 12.77
CA VAL A 409 -26.31 -30.13 13.86
C VAL A 409 -26.61 -31.61 13.96
N LEU A 410 -25.57 -32.41 14.12
CA LEU A 410 -25.67 -33.79 14.55
C LEU A 410 -24.42 -34.06 15.37
N ASP A 411 -24.54 -34.03 16.69
CA ASP A 411 -23.39 -34.09 17.60
C ASP A 411 -23.46 -35.37 18.42
N LEU A 412 -22.34 -36.10 18.48
CA LEU A 412 -22.14 -37.21 19.40
C LEU A 412 -21.68 -36.65 20.73
N VAL A 413 -22.57 -36.62 21.72
CA VAL A 413 -22.28 -36.16 23.08
C VAL A 413 -21.96 -37.37 23.94
N THR A 414 -20.78 -37.38 24.56
CA THR A 414 -20.36 -38.43 25.49
C THR A 414 -19.89 -37.81 26.80
N ASN A 415 -20.30 -38.39 27.92
CA ASN A 415 -19.90 -37.91 29.24
C ASN A 415 -19.66 -39.07 30.19
N PHE A 416 -18.48 -39.11 30.76
CA PHE A 416 -18.05 -40.08 31.77
C PHE A 416 -17.79 -39.34 33.08
N TYR A 417 -18.32 -39.85 34.19
CA TYR A 417 -18.02 -39.28 35.49
C TYR A 417 -17.89 -40.34 36.58
N LEU A 418 -17.03 -40.00 37.54
CA LEU A 418 -16.97 -40.62 38.86
C LEU A 418 -17.48 -39.58 39.84
N SER A 419 -18.28 -39.99 40.83
CA SER A 419 -18.77 -39.10 41.88
C SER A 419 -18.67 -39.75 43.23
N GLY A 420 -18.23 -38.98 44.21
CA GLY A 420 -18.23 -39.32 45.61
C GLY A 420 -19.05 -38.31 46.42
N LEU A 421 -19.58 -38.79 47.52
CA LEU A 421 -20.37 -38.07 48.51
C LEU A 421 -19.82 -38.47 49.88
N GLU A 422 -19.76 -37.53 50.80
CA GLU A 422 -19.44 -37.77 52.21
C GLU A 422 -20.24 -36.82 53.10
N GLY A 423 -20.48 -37.21 54.36
CA GLY A 423 -21.10 -36.35 55.35
C GLY A 423 -20.18 -35.25 55.88
N GLU A 424 -20.68 -34.50 56.86
CA GLU A 424 -19.94 -33.45 57.60
C GLU A 424 -19.26 -32.39 56.71
N GLY A 425 -19.71 -32.22 55.45
CA GLY A 425 -19.10 -31.29 54.50
C GLY A 425 -17.74 -31.72 53.95
N GLN A 426 -17.31 -32.98 54.17
CA GLN A 426 -15.95 -33.45 53.91
C GLN A 426 -15.65 -33.65 52.40
N ALA A 427 -15.40 -32.55 51.68
CA ALA A 427 -15.18 -32.59 50.24
C ALA A 427 -13.91 -33.34 49.79
N PHE A 428 -12.90 -33.48 50.66
CA PHE A 428 -11.68 -34.26 50.37
C PHE A 428 -11.91 -35.77 50.51
N ASP A 429 -12.66 -36.18 51.53
CA ASP A 429 -13.06 -37.58 51.72
C ASP A 429 -14.07 -37.99 50.65
N ALA A 430 -14.98 -37.11 50.26
CA ALA A 430 -15.79 -37.28 49.04
C ALA A 430 -14.94 -37.45 47.77
N TRP A 431 -13.78 -36.77 47.66
CA TRP A 431 -12.85 -36.94 46.54
C TRP A 431 -12.11 -38.28 46.57
N ALA A 432 -11.76 -38.80 47.74
CA ALA A 432 -11.23 -40.17 47.86
C ALA A 432 -12.32 -41.21 47.52
N ASN A 433 -13.51 -41.05 48.10
CA ASN A 433 -14.68 -41.88 47.87
C ASN A 433 -15.06 -41.99 46.39
N GLN A 434 -14.89 -40.94 45.57
CA GLN A 434 -15.23 -40.99 44.14
C GLN A 434 -14.45 -42.09 43.38
N PHE A 435 -13.29 -42.53 43.88
CA PHE A 435 -12.46 -43.57 43.28
C PHE A 435 -12.64 -44.96 43.94
N ASP A 436 -13.03 -45.02 45.21
CA ASP A 436 -13.20 -46.28 45.98
C ASP A 436 -14.66 -46.77 45.99
N THR A 437 -15.55 -46.00 46.61
CA THR A 437 -16.99 -46.33 46.71
C THR A 437 -17.77 -45.86 45.49
N GLY A 438 -17.27 -44.85 44.79
CA GLY A 438 -17.82 -44.32 43.55
C GLY A 438 -17.99 -45.39 42.47
N ARG A 439 -18.98 -45.21 41.60
CA ARG A 439 -19.26 -46.11 40.49
C ARG A 439 -19.15 -45.36 39.16
N PRO A 440 -18.40 -45.87 38.17
CA PRO A 440 -18.21 -45.19 36.89
C PRO A 440 -19.56 -45.07 36.17
N SER A 441 -19.97 -43.82 35.96
CA SER A 441 -21.20 -43.48 35.27
C SER A 441 -20.86 -42.94 33.88
N TYR A 442 -21.57 -43.40 32.86
CA TYR A 442 -21.34 -42.99 31.48
C TYR A 442 -22.66 -42.73 30.76
N GLY A 443 -22.65 -41.74 29.87
CA GLY A 443 -23.77 -41.39 29.01
C GLY A 443 -23.29 -41.16 27.58
N PHE A 444 -24.07 -41.66 26.62
CA PHE A 444 -23.89 -41.44 25.19
C PHE A 444 -25.21 -40.91 24.62
N GLY A 445 -25.14 -39.82 23.86
CA GLY A 445 -26.30 -39.19 23.24
C GLY A 445 -25.98 -38.71 21.83
N LEU A 446 -27.03 -38.61 21.00
CA LEU A 446 -26.98 -37.94 19.71
C LEU A 446 -27.92 -36.74 19.76
N GLU A 447 -27.37 -35.54 19.61
CA GLU A 447 -28.14 -34.30 19.55
C GLU A 447 -28.31 -33.88 18.10
N TYR A 448 -29.54 -33.62 17.65
CA TYR A 448 -29.86 -33.27 16.26
C TYR A 448 -30.71 -31.99 16.18
N GLU A 449 -30.19 -30.96 15.51
CA GLU A 449 -30.85 -29.67 15.32
C GLU A 449 -31.03 -29.38 13.82
N PHE A 450 -32.28 -29.37 13.34
CA PHE A 450 -32.61 -29.03 11.94
C PHE A 450 -33.24 -27.63 11.83
N PRO A 451 -32.51 -26.62 11.33
CA PRO A 451 -33.04 -25.25 11.21
C PRO A 451 -34.00 -25.12 10.01
N ILE A 452 -35.30 -25.32 10.23
CA ILE A 452 -36.34 -25.42 9.19
C ILE A 452 -36.28 -24.30 8.12
N GLN A 453 -36.18 -23.03 8.52
CA GLN A 453 -36.15 -21.91 7.56
C GLN A 453 -34.74 -21.55 7.07
N ASN A 454 -33.71 -21.82 7.88
CA ASN A 454 -32.29 -21.43 7.73
C ASN A 454 -31.96 -20.12 6.96
N ARG A 455 -32.82 -19.09 7.03
CA ARG A 455 -32.74 -17.90 6.16
C ARG A 455 -31.41 -17.15 6.32
N ALA A 456 -30.87 -17.10 7.53
CA ALA A 456 -29.60 -16.43 7.82
C ALA A 456 -28.38 -17.13 7.19
N ALA A 457 -28.30 -18.47 7.21
CA ALA A 457 -27.20 -19.18 6.56
C ALA A 457 -27.34 -19.17 5.03
N ASN A 458 -28.56 -19.32 4.51
CA ASN A 458 -28.85 -19.15 3.08
C ASN A 458 -28.43 -17.75 2.57
N ALA A 459 -28.76 -16.69 3.32
CA ALA A 459 -28.33 -15.32 2.99
C ALA A 459 -26.79 -15.16 3.07
N ARG A 460 -26.12 -15.72 4.09
CA ARG A 460 -24.66 -15.74 4.19
C ARG A 460 -24.01 -16.44 2.99
N GLN A 461 -24.46 -17.64 2.64
CA GLN A 461 -23.97 -18.39 1.48
C GLN A 461 -24.16 -17.59 0.18
N ARG A 462 -25.33 -16.98 -0.02
CA ARG A 462 -25.59 -16.12 -1.18
C ARG A 462 -24.68 -14.89 -1.21
N ARG A 463 -24.42 -14.26 -0.06
CA ARG A 463 -23.46 -13.14 0.05
C ARG A 463 -22.07 -13.58 -0.39
N ARG A 464 -21.56 -14.73 0.10
CA ARG A 464 -20.24 -15.27 -0.32
C ARG A 464 -20.15 -15.58 -1.82
N GLN A 465 -21.24 -16.04 -2.46
CA GLN A 465 -21.28 -16.21 -3.92
C GLN A 465 -21.16 -14.88 -4.67
N LEU A 466 -21.80 -13.82 -4.17
CA LEU A 466 -21.74 -12.48 -4.76
C LEU A 466 -20.36 -11.82 -4.52
N GLU A 467 -19.76 -12.00 -3.34
CA GLU A 467 -18.39 -11.57 -3.03
C GLU A 467 -17.38 -12.19 -4.02
N ILE A 468 -17.47 -13.49 -4.33
CA ILE A 468 -16.61 -14.13 -5.35
C ILE A 468 -16.84 -13.56 -6.75
N ARG A 469 -18.10 -13.27 -7.12
CA ARG A 469 -18.40 -12.62 -8.42
C ARG A 469 -17.79 -11.22 -8.49
N GLN A 470 -17.89 -10.43 -7.42
CA GLN A 470 -17.28 -9.11 -7.31
C GLN A 470 -15.76 -9.19 -7.45
N LEU A 471 -15.10 -10.10 -6.74
CA LEU A 471 -13.65 -10.29 -6.80
C LEU A 471 -13.17 -10.76 -8.18
N ARG A 472 -13.94 -11.59 -8.90
CA ARG A 472 -13.64 -11.97 -10.29
C ARG A 472 -13.72 -10.78 -11.25
N ASN A 473 -14.72 -9.92 -11.08
CA ASN A 473 -14.83 -8.70 -11.89
C ASN A 473 -13.68 -7.73 -11.56
N GLN A 474 -13.33 -7.58 -10.28
CA GLN A 474 -12.17 -6.78 -9.85
C GLN A 474 -10.87 -7.32 -10.44
N TYR A 475 -10.62 -8.64 -10.41
CA TYR A 475 -9.47 -9.26 -11.07
C TYR A 475 -9.41 -8.95 -12.57
N ALA A 476 -10.54 -9.03 -13.28
CA ALA A 476 -10.59 -8.66 -14.69
C ALA A 476 -10.26 -7.17 -14.92
N THR A 477 -10.77 -6.26 -14.07
CA THR A 477 -10.40 -4.83 -14.11
C THR A 477 -8.90 -4.63 -13.85
N THR A 478 -8.33 -5.30 -12.84
CA THR A 478 -6.89 -5.23 -12.53
C THR A 478 -6.03 -5.74 -13.70
N LEU A 479 -6.46 -6.81 -14.38
CA LEU A 479 -5.77 -7.36 -15.55
C LEU A 479 -5.72 -6.34 -16.70
N GLU A 480 -6.85 -5.69 -17.02
CA GLU A 480 -6.88 -4.64 -18.05
C GLU A 480 -6.09 -3.39 -17.63
N THR A 481 -6.08 -3.03 -16.34
CA THR A 481 -5.23 -1.94 -15.82
C THR A 481 -3.74 -2.28 -15.96
N VAL A 482 -3.31 -3.49 -15.58
CA VAL A 482 -1.93 -3.95 -15.74
C VAL A 482 -1.52 -3.93 -17.22
N ARG A 483 -2.38 -4.44 -18.10
CA ARG A 483 -2.16 -4.39 -19.55
C ARG A 483 -1.96 -2.96 -20.04
N PHE A 484 -2.87 -2.05 -19.69
CA PHE A 484 -2.79 -0.64 -20.07
C PHE A 484 -1.52 0.05 -19.53
N GLU A 485 -1.14 -0.21 -18.28
CA GLU A 485 0.10 0.32 -17.69
C GLU A 485 1.36 -0.16 -18.44
N VAL A 486 1.40 -1.44 -18.85
CA VAL A 486 2.50 -1.98 -19.67
C VAL A 486 2.51 -1.36 -21.06
N GLU A 487 1.34 -1.27 -21.71
CA GLU A 487 1.21 -0.63 -23.02
C GLU A 487 1.68 0.84 -23.01
N VAL A 488 1.30 1.61 -21.98
CA VAL A 488 1.76 3.00 -21.82
C VAL A 488 3.27 3.05 -21.54
N ALA A 489 3.80 2.22 -20.63
CA ALA A 489 5.21 2.22 -20.29
C ALA A 489 6.12 1.77 -21.47
N ALA A 490 5.66 0.81 -22.28
CA ALA A 490 6.38 0.36 -23.46
C ALA A 490 6.41 1.44 -24.56
N ARG A 491 5.26 2.07 -24.86
CA ARG A 491 5.20 3.20 -25.80
C ARG A 491 6.06 4.37 -25.31
N GLU A 492 5.97 4.75 -24.03
CA GLU A 492 6.79 5.80 -23.43
C GLU A 492 8.29 5.52 -23.59
N CYS A 493 8.72 4.26 -23.44
CA CYS A 493 10.12 3.86 -23.68
C CYS A 493 10.56 4.11 -25.13
N MET A 494 9.73 3.76 -26.11
CA MET A 494 10.00 4.00 -27.54
C MET A 494 9.97 5.51 -27.87
N THR A 495 8.95 6.23 -27.41
CA THR A 495 8.78 7.67 -27.66
C THR A 495 9.92 8.48 -27.04
N SER A 496 10.32 8.19 -25.79
CA SER A 496 11.44 8.89 -25.14
C SER A 496 12.80 8.61 -25.80
N GLN A 497 12.99 7.44 -26.43
CA GLN A 497 14.17 7.17 -27.25
C GLN A 497 14.24 8.06 -28.50
N THR A 498 13.11 8.27 -29.18
CA THR A 498 13.00 9.15 -30.35
C THR A 498 13.04 10.64 -29.98
N GLU A 499 12.47 11.02 -28.84
CA GLU A 499 12.63 12.38 -28.30
C GLU A 499 14.11 12.66 -27.98
N LEU A 500 14.84 11.70 -27.42
CA LEU A 500 16.26 11.87 -27.12
C LEU A 500 17.08 12.23 -28.36
N SER A 501 16.92 11.51 -29.49
CA SER A 501 17.67 11.77 -30.72
C SER A 501 17.28 13.11 -31.38
N THR A 502 15.99 13.45 -31.41
CA THR A 502 15.49 14.71 -31.99
C THR A 502 15.91 15.93 -31.15
N LYS A 503 15.90 15.84 -29.81
CA LYS A 503 16.42 16.90 -28.93
C LYS A 503 17.94 17.09 -29.08
N GLN A 504 18.71 16.02 -29.32
CA GLN A 504 20.15 16.12 -29.61
C GLN A 504 20.40 16.95 -30.88
N GLN A 505 19.68 16.66 -31.96
CA GLN A 505 19.79 17.40 -33.23
C GLN A 505 19.36 18.87 -33.07
N ALA A 506 18.29 19.12 -32.31
CA ALA A 506 17.85 20.48 -31.99
C ALA A 506 18.91 21.27 -31.20
N MET A 507 19.56 20.66 -30.20
CA MET A 507 20.67 21.25 -29.46
C MET A 507 21.85 21.58 -30.39
N GLN A 508 22.26 20.66 -31.27
CA GLN A 508 23.33 20.87 -32.24
C GLN A 508 23.02 22.02 -33.21
N ALA A 509 21.78 22.10 -33.72
CA ALA A 509 21.34 23.21 -34.57
C ALA A 509 21.36 24.56 -33.84
N ARG A 510 20.97 24.61 -32.56
CA ARG A 510 21.09 25.83 -31.73
C ARG A 510 22.55 26.21 -31.44
N ALA A 511 23.44 25.23 -31.27
CA ALA A 511 24.86 25.50 -31.08
C ALA A 511 25.49 26.13 -32.33
N ALA A 512 25.18 25.60 -33.52
CA ALA A 512 25.60 26.18 -34.80
C ALA A 512 25.01 27.58 -35.03
N GLN A 513 23.74 27.80 -34.66
CA GLN A 513 23.11 29.13 -34.71
C GLN A 513 23.83 30.15 -33.80
N LEU A 514 24.20 29.75 -32.58
CA LEU A 514 24.92 30.60 -31.64
C LEU A 514 26.33 30.95 -32.16
N ASP A 515 27.06 29.99 -32.71
CA ASP A 515 28.38 30.23 -33.31
C ASP A 515 28.31 31.24 -34.47
N ALA A 516 27.36 31.08 -35.40
CA ALA A 516 27.14 32.00 -36.50
C ALA A 516 26.80 33.43 -36.03
N LEU A 517 25.92 33.57 -35.03
CA LEU A 517 25.56 34.87 -34.46
C LEU A 517 26.70 35.49 -33.63
N THR A 518 27.50 34.67 -32.95
CA THR A 518 28.68 35.13 -32.20
C THR A 518 29.74 35.70 -33.15
N LYS A 519 30.03 35.01 -34.26
CA LYS A 519 30.92 35.49 -35.33
C LYS A 519 30.40 36.79 -35.95
N ARG A 520 29.10 36.87 -36.25
CA ARG A 520 28.47 38.08 -36.78
C ARG A 520 28.58 39.27 -35.81
N TRP A 521 28.35 39.06 -34.51
CA TRP A 521 28.48 40.12 -33.50
C TRP A 521 29.94 40.59 -33.36
N GLN A 522 30.91 39.68 -33.39
CA GLN A 522 32.34 40.02 -33.35
C GLN A 522 32.81 40.83 -34.57
N GLN A 523 32.17 40.63 -35.73
CA GLN A 523 32.49 41.34 -36.99
C GLN A 523 31.78 42.69 -37.15
N LEU A 524 30.90 43.08 -36.22
CA LEU A 524 30.14 44.33 -36.24
C LEU A 524 30.53 45.24 -35.05
N PRO A 525 31.73 45.86 -35.06
CA PRO A 525 32.04 46.96 -34.16
C PRO A 525 31.25 48.23 -34.54
N GLY A 526 31.16 49.20 -33.63
CA GLY A 526 30.51 50.49 -33.86
C GLY A 526 29.13 50.67 -33.22
N GLU A 527 28.70 51.94 -33.21
CA GLU A 527 27.48 52.42 -32.54
C GLU A 527 26.18 52.19 -33.32
N ASP A 528 26.14 51.38 -34.37
CA ASP A 528 24.97 51.28 -35.24
C ASP A 528 23.77 50.56 -34.60
N VAL A 529 22.56 50.87 -35.06
CA VAL A 529 21.33 50.14 -34.70
C VAL A 529 21.49 48.64 -34.98
N THR A 530 22.19 48.31 -36.07
CA THR A 530 22.57 46.94 -36.46
C THR A 530 23.37 46.22 -35.37
N ALA A 531 24.26 46.90 -34.64
CA ALA A 531 25.05 46.31 -33.56
C ALA A 531 24.22 46.07 -32.28
N SER A 532 23.22 46.92 -32.02
CA SER A 532 22.25 46.70 -30.93
C SER A 532 21.37 45.48 -31.22
N LEU A 533 20.82 45.39 -32.43
CA LEU A 533 20.05 44.22 -32.88
C LEU A 533 20.89 42.93 -32.92
N ALA A 534 22.18 43.01 -33.28
CA ALA A 534 23.09 41.87 -33.25
C ALA A 534 23.33 41.36 -31.82
N LEU A 535 23.46 42.27 -30.84
CA LEU A 535 23.57 41.92 -29.42
C LEU A 535 22.29 41.25 -28.90
N GLU A 536 21.11 41.80 -29.19
CA GLU A 536 19.83 41.21 -28.77
C GLU A 536 19.65 39.81 -29.35
N ASN A 537 19.92 39.62 -30.65
CA ASN A 537 19.91 38.31 -31.30
C ASN A 537 20.92 37.34 -30.68
N LEU A 538 22.10 37.80 -30.28
CA LEU A 538 23.11 36.99 -29.60
C LEU A 538 22.63 36.53 -28.22
N LEU A 539 22.05 37.42 -27.42
CA LEU A 539 21.52 37.08 -26.09
C LEU A 539 20.35 36.10 -26.20
N ILE A 540 19.42 36.33 -27.14
CA ILE A 540 18.32 35.40 -27.44
C ILE A 540 18.86 34.03 -27.88
N ALA A 541 19.89 33.98 -28.73
CA ALA A 541 20.50 32.72 -29.17
C ALA A 541 21.23 31.98 -28.03
N GLN A 542 21.88 32.70 -27.10
CA GLN A 542 22.48 32.09 -25.91
C GLN A 542 21.43 31.47 -24.99
N ASP A 543 20.29 32.14 -24.81
CA ASP A 543 19.18 31.62 -23.99
C ASP A 543 18.44 30.47 -24.69
N ALA A 544 18.29 30.52 -26.02
CA ALA A 544 17.74 29.43 -26.83
C ALA A 544 18.63 28.18 -26.84
N LEU A 545 19.97 28.33 -26.88
CA LEU A 545 20.87 27.20 -26.68
C LEU A 545 20.76 26.66 -25.25
N ALA A 546 20.76 27.50 -24.22
CA ALA A 546 20.61 27.05 -22.84
C ALA A 546 19.28 26.33 -22.59
N GLY A 547 18.22 26.69 -23.31
CA GLY A 547 16.95 25.94 -23.34
C GLY A 547 17.10 24.56 -23.98
N ALA A 548 17.74 24.47 -25.15
CA ALA A 548 17.96 23.18 -25.82
C ALA A 548 18.94 22.25 -25.07
N GLU A 549 19.97 22.80 -24.42
CA GLU A 549 20.86 22.09 -23.50
C GLU A 549 20.07 21.46 -22.33
N TYR A 550 19.10 22.20 -21.78
CA TYR A 550 18.21 21.73 -20.72
C TYR A 550 17.22 20.67 -21.23
N GLU A 551 16.56 20.89 -22.36
CA GLU A 551 15.59 19.95 -22.94
C GLU A 551 16.24 18.61 -23.32
N TYR A 552 17.48 18.64 -23.82
CA TYR A 552 18.24 17.42 -24.13
C TYR A 552 18.63 16.65 -22.87
N LEU A 553 19.15 17.34 -21.84
CA LEU A 553 19.40 16.75 -20.53
C LEU A 553 18.12 16.14 -19.92
N GLN A 554 16.97 16.79 -20.10
CA GLN A 554 15.69 16.28 -19.63
C GLN A 554 15.29 15.00 -20.37
N SER A 555 15.38 14.95 -21.71
CA SER A 555 15.02 13.75 -22.48
C SER A 555 15.95 12.57 -22.22
N GLN A 556 17.25 12.81 -21.96
CA GLN A 556 18.20 11.79 -21.47
C GLN A 556 17.68 11.08 -20.22
N LEU A 557 17.18 11.83 -19.24
CA LEU A 557 16.65 11.27 -18.00
C LEU A 557 15.24 10.71 -18.14
N THR A 558 14.38 11.30 -18.98
CA THR A 558 13.07 10.72 -19.32
C THR A 558 13.24 9.32 -19.90
N PHE A 559 14.15 9.12 -20.86
CA PHE A 559 14.45 7.81 -21.42
C PHE A 559 15.07 6.85 -20.39
N LYS A 560 15.99 7.32 -19.53
CA LYS A 560 16.55 6.47 -18.47
C LYS A 560 15.47 6.00 -17.49
N LEU A 561 14.56 6.89 -17.10
CA LEU A 561 13.45 6.60 -16.19
C LEU A 561 12.31 5.80 -16.84
N SER A 562 12.07 5.93 -18.15
CA SER A 562 11.06 5.14 -18.85
C SER A 562 11.41 3.64 -18.84
N ILE A 563 12.69 3.29 -18.96
CA ILE A 563 13.18 1.92 -18.76
C ILE A 563 12.87 1.39 -17.34
N PHE A 564 13.13 2.19 -16.28
CA PHE A 564 12.78 1.79 -14.92
C PHE A 564 11.26 1.71 -14.68
N ASN A 565 10.49 2.61 -15.28
CA ASN A 565 9.03 2.57 -15.28
C ASN A 565 8.52 1.29 -15.97
N LEU A 566 9.12 0.86 -17.09
CA LEU A 566 8.79 -0.37 -17.80
C LEU A 566 9.16 -1.63 -17.00
N LYS A 567 10.32 -1.65 -16.32
CA LYS A 567 10.68 -2.74 -15.39
C LYS A 567 9.72 -2.85 -14.21
N ARG A 568 9.25 -1.74 -13.64
CA ARG A 568 8.15 -1.75 -12.66
C ARG A 568 6.84 -2.21 -13.31
N ALA A 569 6.52 -1.74 -14.51
CA ALA A 569 5.27 -2.06 -15.20
C ALA A 569 5.18 -3.55 -15.59
N THR A 570 6.31 -4.22 -15.80
CA THR A 570 6.38 -5.68 -16.00
C THR A 570 6.58 -6.47 -14.70
N GLY A 571 6.75 -5.81 -13.55
CA GLY A 571 7.00 -6.45 -12.25
C GLY A 571 8.43 -6.97 -12.04
N THR A 572 9.33 -6.74 -13.01
CA THR A 572 10.71 -7.27 -13.05
C THR A 572 11.76 -6.36 -12.41
N LEU A 573 11.38 -5.20 -11.84
CA LEU A 573 12.31 -4.22 -11.27
C LEU A 573 13.31 -4.79 -10.24
N MET A 574 12.94 -5.84 -9.51
CA MET A 574 13.79 -6.51 -8.53
C MET A 574 14.52 -7.76 -9.08
N GLU A 575 14.19 -8.21 -10.28
CA GLU A 575 14.86 -9.36 -10.90
C GLU A 575 16.15 -8.85 -11.56
N SER A 576 17.27 -8.97 -10.83
CA SER A 576 18.60 -8.58 -11.30
C SER A 576 19.10 -9.53 -12.38
N ARG A 577 18.57 -9.38 -13.59
CA ARG A 577 19.19 -9.84 -14.82
C ARG A 577 19.31 -8.65 -15.78
N PRO A 578 20.45 -8.48 -16.49
CA PRO A 578 20.38 -7.85 -17.79
C PRO A 578 19.40 -8.65 -18.63
N ILE A 579 18.56 -7.99 -19.42
CA ILE A 579 17.76 -8.68 -20.42
C ILE A 579 18.77 -9.12 -21.48
N GLU A 580 19.26 -10.36 -21.39
CA GLU A 580 20.07 -10.95 -22.43
C GLU A 580 19.21 -11.02 -23.70
N VAL A 581 19.51 -10.09 -24.61
CA VAL A 581 18.91 -10.02 -25.93
C VAL A 581 19.24 -11.32 -26.64
N CYS A 582 18.21 -12.03 -27.10
CA CYS A 582 18.38 -13.24 -27.89
C CYS A 582 19.17 -12.88 -29.17
N PRO A 583 20.34 -13.49 -29.45
CA PRO A 583 21.07 -13.21 -30.67
C PRO A 583 20.27 -13.72 -31.88
N THR A 584 19.82 -12.80 -32.72
CA THR A 584 19.14 -13.15 -33.98
C THR A 584 20.12 -13.76 -34.98
N ASP A 585 19.84 -15.01 -35.35
CA ASP A 585 20.15 -15.70 -36.61
C ASP A 585 21.45 -15.38 -37.38
N VAL A 586 22.37 -16.35 -37.38
CA VAL A 586 23.33 -16.59 -38.47
C VAL A 586 23.31 -18.11 -38.78
N PRO A 587 23.42 -18.57 -40.05
CA PRO A 587 22.87 -19.87 -40.46
C PRO A 587 23.65 -21.11 -40.01
N ALA A 588 22.96 -22.25 -40.02
CA ALA A 588 23.53 -23.58 -39.80
C ALA A 588 24.43 -24.06 -40.95
N GLU A 589 25.53 -24.74 -40.62
CA GLU A 589 26.08 -25.88 -41.40
C GLU A 589 27.05 -26.72 -40.51
N PRO A 590 27.54 -27.93 -40.91
CA PRO A 590 27.20 -29.11 -40.10
C PRO A 590 28.38 -29.97 -39.59
N GLY A 591 28.10 -30.75 -38.55
CA GLY A 591 28.64 -32.11 -38.38
C GLY A 591 29.95 -32.27 -37.59
N ALA A 592 29.83 -32.84 -36.38
CA ALA A 592 30.86 -33.69 -35.79
C ALA A 592 30.20 -34.72 -34.85
N GLN A 593 30.43 -36.01 -35.10
CA GLN A 593 30.00 -37.11 -34.24
C GLN A 593 30.98 -37.35 -33.09
N THR A 594 30.48 -37.83 -31.95
CA THR A 594 31.09 -38.73 -30.92
C THR A 594 30.48 -38.40 -29.56
N ASP A 595 30.28 -39.33 -28.62
CA ASP A 595 29.95 -40.76 -28.75
C ASP A 595 29.22 -41.16 -27.45
N HIS A 596 28.33 -42.15 -27.47
CA HIS A 596 27.75 -42.68 -26.22
C HIS A 596 28.63 -43.79 -25.64
N PRO A 597 28.68 -43.91 -24.31
CA PRO A 597 28.24 -45.20 -23.77
C PRO A 597 27.27 -45.09 -22.58
N GLU A 598 26.58 -46.20 -22.32
CA GLU A 598 25.44 -46.32 -21.44
C GLU A 598 25.77 -46.49 -19.94
N ARG A 599 24.80 -46.06 -19.11
CA ARG A 599 24.32 -46.66 -17.84
C ARG A 599 25.36 -47.20 -16.84
N HIS A 600 25.27 -46.69 -15.60
CA HIS A 600 25.00 -47.56 -14.45
C HIS A 600 24.09 -46.87 -13.43
N ALA A 601 23.17 -47.62 -12.83
CA ALA A 601 22.20 -47.12 -11.86
C ALA A 601 22.67 -47.33 -10.41
N GLY A 602 22.50 -46.31 -9.57
CA GLY A 602 22.76 -46.39 -8.13
C GLY A 602 21.93 -45.35 -7.37
N LYS A 603 21.10 -45.79 -6.42
CA LYS A 603 20.30 -44.91 -5.54
C LYS A 603 21.17 -44.44 -4.36
N PRO A 604 21.08 -43.17 -3.93
CA PRO A 604 21.44 -42.77 -2.57
C PRO A 604 20.23 -42.85 -1.63
N GLN A 605 20.45 -43.32 -0.41
CA GLN A 605 19.51 -43.25 0.72
C GLN A 605 19.81 -41.98 1.54
N PRO A 606 18.84 -41.34 2.21
CA PRO A 606 19.06 -40.06 2.88
C PRO A 606 19.88 -40.23 4.17
N GLN A 607 20.80 -39.30 4.39
CA GLN A 607 21.61 -39.19 5.60
C GLN A 607 20.96 -38.19 6.55
N ALA A 608 20.89 -38.52 7.84
CA ALA A 608 20.19 -37.72 8.85
C ALA A 608 21.15 -36.74 9.53
N ASP A 609 20.77 -35.46 9.56
CA ASP A 609 21.51 -34.41 10.26
C ASP A 609 21.25 -34.43 11.77
N GLN A 610 22.32 -34.25 12.56
CA GLN A 610 22.24 -33.96 13.98
C GLN A 610 22.17 -32.43 14.19
N PRO A 611 21.30 -31.91 15.07
CA PRO A 611 21.27 -30.48 15.38
C PRO A 611 22.44 -30.10 16.32
N PRO A 612 23.15 -28.99 16.07
CA PRO A 612 24.14 -28.47 17.01
C PRO A 612 23.48 -27.79 18.22
N SER A 613 24.03 -28.03 19.40
CA SER A 613 23.62 -27.43 20.66
C SER A 613 24.11 -25.99 20.83
N TYR A 614 23.25 -25.08 21.29
CA TYR A 614 23.67 -23.82 21.91
C TYR A 614 22.81 -23.48 23.14
N ILE A 615 23.48 -23.23 24.26
CA ILE A 615 22.94 -22.58 25.46
C ILE A 615 23.87 -21.41 25.79
N SER A 616 23.32 -20.21 25.91
CA SER A 616 23.90 -19.05 26.60
C SER A 616 22.73 -18.12 26.94
N GLU A 617 22.21 -18.22 28.16
CA GLU A 617 22.44 -17.26 29.24
C GLU A 617 21.69 -15.92 29.08
N LEU A 618 20.53 -15.82 29.77
CA LEU A 618 19.93 -14.55 30.17
C LEU A 618 20.28 -14.28 31.65
N PRO A 619 20.58 -13.03 32.04
CA PRO A 619 20.73 -12.66 33.44
C PRO A 619 19.34 -12.54 34.14
N PRO A 620 19.25 -12.82 35.46
CA PRO A 620 18.00 -12.72 36.21
C PRO A 620 17.62 -11.27 36.50
N ALA A 621 16.32 -11.01 36.67
CA ALA A 621 15.78 -9.73 37.11
C ALA A 621 15.45 -9.75 38.62
N ASP A 622 15.92 -8.76 39.37
CA ASP A 622 15.64 -8.60 40.80
C ASP A 622 14.23 -8.04 41.09
N PRO A 623 13.57 -8.46 42.19
CA PRO A 623 12.29 -7.90 42.61
C PRO A 623 12.43 -6.58 43.39
N PRO A 624 11.44 -5.67 43.35
CA PRO A 624 11.51 -4.40 44.05
C PRO A 624 11.30 -4.56 45.56
N ALA A 625 12.27 -4.09 46.35
CA ALA A 625 12.15 -4.00 47.80
C ALA A 625 11.32 -2.78 48.22
N SER A 626 10.42 -2.98 49.20
CA SER A 626 9.69 -1.91 49.85
C SER A 626 10.58 -1.15 50.84
N THR A 627 10.39 0.17 50.97
CA THR A 627 10.92 0.91 52.12
C THR A 627 10.00 2.06 52.50
N ILE A 628 9.48 2.02 53.72
CA ILE A 628 8.76 3.12 54.35
C ILE A 628 9.78 4.03 55.02
N ARG A 629 9.72 5.35 54.78
CA ARG A 629 10.25 6.33 55.73
C ARG A 629 9.54 7.68 55.63
N GLN A 630 8.85 8.04 56.70
CA GLN A 630 8.53 9.44 57.01
C GLN A 630 9.82 10.11 57.53
N ASP A 631 10.06 11.38 57.19
CA ASP A 631 9.81 12.49 58.12
C ASP A 631 9.91 13.88 57.42
N ASN A 632 9.51 14.92 58.14
CA ASN A 632 9.21 16.28 57.70
C ASN A 632 10.45 17.21 57.57
N SER A 633 10.33 18.29 56.78
CA SER A 633 10.44 19.68 57.31
C SER A 633 10.18 20.79 56.27
N ASN A 634 9.65 21.91 56.78
CA ASN A 634 9.20 23.12 56.07
C ASN A 634 10.32 23.94 55.40
N ALA A 635 9.98 24.74 54.37
CA ALA A 635 9.94 26.23 54.46
C ALA A 635 9.70 26.97 53.12
N VAL A 636 8.76 27.94 53.15
CA VAL A 636 8.82 29.33 52.59
C VAL A 636 9.35 29.50 51.14
N ASP A 637 8.51 29.68 50.11
CA ASP A 637 7.83 30.93 49.67
C ASP A 637 8.76 32.00 49.06
N ASP A 638 8.58 32.34 47.76
CA ASP A 638 8.22 33.69 47.25
C ASP A 638 8.24 33.80 45.69
N LYS A 639 7.44 34.74 45.14
CA LYS A 639 7.51 35.40 43.80
C LYS A 639 7.22 34.67 42.47
N GLN A 640 5.94 34.81 42.06
CA GLN A 640 5.46 35.13 40.69
C GLN A 640 6.03 36.50 40.18
N PRO A 641 6.12 36.83 38.86
CA PRO A 641 4.90 37.14 38.07
C PRO A 641 4.84 36.99 36.51
N TRP A 642 3.66 36.53 36.04
CA TRP A 642 2.80 37.04 34.93
C TRP A 642 3.28 37.15 33.45
N TYR A 643 2.46 36.62 32.50
CA TYR A 643 1.74 37.44 31.49
C TYR A 643 0.50 36.73 30.86
N ARG A 644 -0.42 37.52 30.26
CA ARG A 644 -1.79 37.19 29.77
C ARG A 644 -1.83 36.75 28.27
N ILE A 645 -2.63 35.76 27.83
CA ILE A 645 -4.09 35.67 27.49
C ILE A 645 -4.53 36.25 26.11
N SER A 646 -5.27 35.41 25.35
CA SER A 646 -6.22 35.66 24.21
C SER A 646 -5.68 36.08 22.82
N GLY A 647 -6.33 35.68 21.72
CA GLY A 647 -7.46 34.74 21.57
C GLY A 647 -8.35 34.97 20.34
N MET A 648 -9.48 34.25 20.28
CA MET A 648 -10.62 34.40 19.33
C MET A 648 -10.35 34.00 17.86
N ARG A 649 -11.32 33.44 17.13
CA ARG A 649 -12.79 33.53 17.28
C ARG A 649 -13.51 32.21 17.04
#